data_AF-A0A3P1SD44-F1
#
_entry.id   AF-A0A3P1SD44-F1
#
_cell.length_a   1.000
_cell.length_b   1.000
_cell.length_c   1.000
_cell.angle_alpha   90.00
_cell.angle_beta   90.00
_cell.angle_gamma   90.00
#
_symmetry.space_group_name_H-M   'P 1'
#
loop_
_entity.id
_entity.type
_entity.pdbx_description
1 polymer ?
#
loop_
_entity_poly.entity_id
_entity_poly.type
_entity_poly.pdbx_seq_one_letter_code
_entity_poly.pdbx_strand_id
1 'polypeptide(L)'
;MPGLNLTRDEAAQRAQAITAVHHYNIELDLSGDDKDFRSRTTITFDAVPGSSTFADLVSDFIHSIELNGEAVPASAHADHRISLENLAENNTLVVDANCQYMHTGEGLHRFVDPADGKSYCYSQFEVPDARRVYASFEQPDLKATFTFTVTVPAGWMVFSNAPTPEPEKNEATWTYRFAETERMSTYITAVVAGPYEGVTDSLVSSDGRTIDLGVYCRASLLEHLDHERIIDTTKKGFAFFEKQYGIAYPFTKYDQIFVPEYNAGAMENAGCVTFRDQYIFRTRPTHAQLETRANTILHELAHMWFGDLVTMKWWNDLWLNESFAEFMSHFALAEGTEFVDAWIGFGLRKDWGMRQDQLPTTHPIKAEIRDLADVEVNFDGITYAKGAAVLRQLVAYVGREAFLEGIHEYLTKHSYSNATLADLLAELEKASGRDLTAWSKVWLEEAGITLLRPVIETGEDGALTRLAIAQESFSEGSSLRPHRLAVAGYSLVDGAIERVFHEELDVDGEVTEVESAAGIARPDLILVNDGDLAYAKVRLDEESLAFATANIASFTDPLTRSVLMSTAWDMCRDGEMPARAYLNLALAALPVEDNAMMLQLALRRLDEALRTFVSPEYRTETIAEVAERLLLLARTAASGSDQQQMLVRAAAHNAATPAQFDALKLLYSGEETLSGLDLDVDLKWELLIALVRGGVADEADIAALEAEDDTMTGRQNAACARAARSDAYVKAEAWESILRDPSLPNDTRWSMVAGFWAQARVTPELYIPFVEDYFSSLESVWAENTFHTAEDMVTLMFPSAIAGYSTEVDLVALGNAWIAEHPDVSQALIRILRERISVVERMLAAQAADV
;
A
#
# COMPACT_ATOMS: atom_id res chain seq x y z
N MET A 1 21.43 7.64 12.35
CA MET A 1 22.34 8.78 12.50
C MET A 1 21.70 9.84 13.39
N PRO A 2 22.46 10.52 14.29
CA PRO A 2 21.92 11.66 15.04
C PRO A 2 21.29 12.69 14.10
N GLY A 3 20.14 13.26 14.48
CA GLY A 3 19.54 14.42 13.81
C GLY A 3 18.51 14.18 12.69
N LEU A 4 18.49 13.01 12.03
CA LEU A 4 17.45 12.67 11.03
C LEU A 4 16.11 12.26 11.66
N ASN A 5 16.13 11.68 12.85
CA ASN A 5 14.90 11.28 13.53
C ASN A 5 14.38 12.45 14.39
N LEU A 6 13.29 13.09 13.98
CA LEU A 6 12.63 14.16 14.73
C LEU A 6 11.66 13.53 15.74
N THR A 7 11.82 13.87 17.01
CA THR A 7 10.90 13.41 18.05
C THR A 7 9.66 14.32 18.15
N ARG A 8 8.54 13.76 18.61
CA ARG A 8 7.32 14.53 18.91
C ARG A 8 7.58 15.64 19.92
N ASP A 9 8.43 15.39 20.91
CA ASP A 9 8.79 16.37 21.94
C ASP A 9 9.60 17.52 21.35
N GLU A 10 10.55 17.24 20.44
CA GLU A 10 11.28 18.27 19.70
C GLU A 10 10.34 19.09 18.79
N ALA A 11 9.43 18.43 18.07
CA ALA A 11 8.42 19.10 17.24
C ALA A 11 7.50 20.01 18.07
N ALA A 12 7.07 19.54 19.25
CA ALA A 12 6.26 20.33 20.18
C ALA A 12 7.05 21.51 20.78
N GLN A 13 8.33 21.33 21.10
CA GLN A 13 9.20 22.42 21.55
C GLN A 13 9.43 23.45 20.45
N ARG A 14 9.63 23.00 19.20
CA ARG A 14 9.72 23.88 18.03
C ARG A 14 8.45 24.69 17.83
N ALA A 15 7.27 24.06 17.91
CA ALA A 15 5.98 24.75 17.80
C ALA A 15 5.69 25.71 18.97
N GLN A 16 6.35 25.58 20.12
CA GLN A 16 6.29 26.57 21.20
C GLN A 16 7.19 27.78 20.93
N ALA A 17 8.32 27.57 20.24
CA ALA A 17 9.24 28.65 19.87
C ALA A 17 8.79 29.41 18.62
N ILE A 18 8.30 28.70 17.60
CA ILE A 18 7.81 29.23 16.33
C ILE A 18 6.30 29.43 16.43
N THR A 19 5.86 30.68 16.39
CA THR A 19 4.44 31.03 16.55
C THR A 19 3.68 31.07 15.23
N ALA A 20 4.37 31.31 14.13
CA ALA A 20 3.83 31.21 12.78
C ALA A 20 4.96 31.04 11.77
N VAL A 21 4.76 30.18 10.77
CA VAL A 21 5.56 30.20 9.54
C VAL A 21 4.71 30.85 8.46
N HIS A 22 5.23 31.91 7.85
CA HIS A 22 4.49 32.69 6.86
C HIS A 22 4.77 32.18 5.46
N HIS A 23 6.04 32.10 5.09
CA HIS A 23 6.41 31.87 3.70
C HIS A 23 7.76 31.17 3.54
N TYR A 24 7.82 30.28 2.55
CA TYR A 24 9.04 29.69 2.00
C TYR A 24 9.24 30.16 0.56
N ASN A 25 10.37 30.81 0.28
CA ASN A 25 10.84 31.05 -1.08
C ASN A 25 12.02 30.14 -1.39
N ILE A 26 11.84 29.21 -2.33
CA ILE A 26 12.77 28.12 -2.61
C ILE A 26 13.25 28.26 -4.06
N GLU A 27 14.56 28.42 -4.25
CA GLU A 27 15.21 28.48 -5.54
C GLU A 27 16.05 27.21 -5.74
N LEU A 28 15.73 26.41 -6.77
CA LEU A 28 16.44 25.19 -7.13
C LEU A 28 17.15 25.36 -8.49
N ASP A 29 18.42 24.98 -8.55
CA ASP A 29 19.17 24.89 -9.80
C ASP A 29 19.50 23.42 -10.12
N LEU A 30 18.69 22.85 -11.01
CA LEU A 30 18.78 21.47 -11.50
C LEU A 30 19.52 21.39 -12.84
N SER A 31 20.13 22.50 -13.30
CA SER A 31 20.87 22.56 -14.57
C SER A 31 22.35 22.13 -14.47
N GLY A 32 22.77 21.76 -13.25
CA GLY A 32 24.13 21.34 -12.90
C GLY A 32 24.48 19.92 -13.34
N ASP A 33 25.19 19.20 -12.48
CA ASP A 33 25.59 17.82 -12.73
C ASP A 33 24.53 16.81 -12.27
N ASP A 34 24.85 15.53 -12.39
CA ASP A 34 23.92 14.43 -12.09
C ASP A 34 23.93 14.00 -10.62
N LYS A 35 24.80 14.60 -9.78
CA LYS A 35 24.97 14.22 -8.38
C LYS A 35 24.33 15.23 -7.43
N ASP A 36 24.63 16.50 -7.61
CA ASP A 36 24.23 17.57 -6.70
C ASP A 36 23.40 18.63 -7.42
N PHE A 37 22.48 19.28 -6.70
CA PHE A 37 21.76 20.46 -7.15
C PHE A 37 21.84 21.57 -6.11
N ARG A 38 21.80 22.83 -6.56
CA ARG A 38 21.83 23.97 -5.62
C ARG A 38 20.42 24.26 -5.13
N SER A 39 20.28 24.47 -3.83
CA SER A 39 19.05 24.89 -3.18
C SER A 39 19.31 26.14 -2.35
N ARG A 40 18.54 27.20 -2.62
CA ARG A 40 18.53 28.42 -1.82
C ARG A 40 17.15 28.65 -1.27
N THR A 41 17.03 28.60 0.05
CA THR A 41 15.76 28.71 0.76
C THR A 41 15.73 29.98 1.59
N THR A 42 14.63 30.72 1.53
CA THR A 42 14.33 31.83 2.44
C THR A 42 13.04 31.52 3.19
N ILE A 43 13.12 31.45 4.53
CA ILE A 43 11.97 31.21 5.42
C ILE A 43 11.66 32.49 6.17
N THR A 44 10.41 32.95 6.10
CA THR A 44 9.90 34.06 6.92
C THR A 44 8.96 33.51 7.99
N PHE A 45 9.24 33.79 9.27
CA PHE A 45 8.51 33.20 10.40
C PHE A 45 8.55 34.08 11.64
N ASP A 46 7.54 33.94 12.49
CA ASP A 46 7.45 34.59 13.79
C ASP A 46 7.86 33.63 14.90
N ALA A 47 8.54 34.15 15.92
CA ALA A 47 9.00 33.36 17.05
C ALA A 47 8.86 34.11 18.37
N VAL A 48 8.95 33.37 19.48
CA VAL A 48 9.03 33.94 20.82
C VAL A 48 10.36 34.70 20.96
N PRO A 49 10.37 36.02 21.24
CA PRO A 49 11.62 36.77 21.30
C PRO A 49 12.61 36.21 22.32
N GLY A 50 13.85 35.99 21.89
CA GLY A 50 14.94 35.42 22.69
C GLY A 50 14.92 33.90 22.81
N SER A 51 13.97 33.19 22.19
CA SER A 51 13.98 31.72 22.14
C SER A 51 15.03 31.19 21.16
N SER A 52 15.22 29.87 21.18
CA SER A 52 16.04 29.13 20.23
C SER A 52 15.31 27.89 19.72
N THR A 53 15.70 27.43 18.54
CA THR A 53 15.16 26.22 17.89
C THR A 53 16.12 25.75 16.79
N PHE A 54 15.65 24.91 15.87
CA PHE A 54 16.43 24.48 14.71
C PHE A 54 15.55 24.35 13.46
N ALA A 55 16.18 24.52 12.29
CA ALA A 55 15.65 24.13 10.98
C ALA A 55 16.31 22.83 10.51
N ASP A 56 15.67 22.10 9.60
CA ASP A 56 16.14 20.82 9.07
C ASP A 56 16.68 20.99 7.64
N LEU A 57 17.86 20.43 7.36
CA LEU A 57 18.46 20.36 6.02
C LEU A 57 19.46 19.21 5.92
N VAL A 58 19.20 18.26 5.04
CA VAL A 58 20.16 17.20 4.66
C VAL A 58 20.96 17.70 3.46
N SER A 59 22.20 18.08 3.72
CA SER A 59 23.13 18.56 2.70
C SER A 59 24.57 18.30 3.12
N ASP A 60 25.41 17.91 2.17
CA ASP A 60 26.84 17.74 2.38
C ASP A 60 27.63 19.07 2.31
N PHE A 61 27.01 20.15 1.81
CA PHE A 61 27.72 21.40 1.54
C PHE A 61 26.86 22.65 1.70
N ILE A 62 27.18 23.47 2.70
CA ILE A 62 26.54 24.76 2.99
C ILE A 62 27.40 25.90 2.41
N HIS A 63 26.83 26.72 1.52
CA HIS A 63 27.47 27.95 1.01
C HIS A 63 27.33 29.09 2.02
N SER A 64 26.13 29.34 2.54
CA SER A 64 25.87 30.35 3.56
C SER A 64 24.60 30.09 4.36
N ILE A 65 24.58 30.61 5.59
CA ILE A 65 23.40 30.70 6.45
C ILE A 65 23.33 32.14 6.95
N GLU A 66 22.18 32.78 6.82
CA GLU A 66 21.93 34.13 7.34
C GLU A 66 20.61 34.13 8.13
N LEU A 67 20.64 34.70 9.34
CA LEU A 67 19.45 34.93 10.16
C LEU A 67 19.31 36.43 10.38
N ASN A 68 18.19 36.99 9.94
CA ASN A 68 17.89 38.43 10.05
C ASN A 68 18.95 39.35 9.40
N GLY A 69 19.57 38.87 8.32
CA GLY A 69 20.65 39.56 7.60
C GLY A 69 22.02 39.47 8.29
N GLU A 70 22.13 38.76 9.40
CA GLU A 70 23.41 38.46 10.07
C GLU A 70 23.89 37.07 9.67
N ALA A 71 25.18 36.95 9.34
CA ALA A 71 25.78 35.67 8.97
C ALA A 71 25.84 34.71 10.16
N VAL A 72 25.34 33.49 9.96
CA VAL A 72 25.44 32.38 10.90
C VAL A 72 26.60 31.48 10.46
N PRO A 73 27.50 31.05 11.37
CA PRO A 73 28.58 30.14 11.03
C PRO A 73 28.06 28.83 10.43
N ALA A 74 28.73 28.29 9.41
CA ALA A 74 28.37 27.00 8.81
C ALA A 74 28.36 25.84 9.83
N SER A 75 29.12 25.94 10.93
CA SER A 75 29.09 24.97 12.03
C SER A 75 27.76 24.93 12.80
N ALA A 76 26.84 25.86 12.55
CA ALA A 76 25.47 25.77 13.05
C ALA A 76 24.67 24.67 12.33
N HIS A 77 25.11 24.26 11.13
CA HIS A 77 24.66 23.04 10.47
C HIS A 77 25.48 21.85 11.00
N ALA A 78 24.83 21.00 11.77
CA ALA A 78 25.40 19.78 12.32
C ALA A 78 24.30 18.73 12.41
N ASP A 79 24.63 17.47 12.12
CA ASP A 79 23.68 16.35 12.18
C ASP A 79 22.38 16.64 11.37
N HIS A 80 22.53 17.23 10.18
CA HIS A 80 21.42 17.61 9.29
C HIS A 80 20.44 18.67 9.85
N ARG A 81 20.83 19.40 10.90
CA ARG A 81 20.03 20.45 11.53
C ARG A 81 20.80 21.77 11.58
N ILE A 82 20.10 22.89 11.45
CA ILE A 82 20.63 24.25 11.55
C ILE A 82 20.16 24.86 12.87
N SER A 83 21.07 25.04 13.83
CA SER A 83 20.75 25.66 15.12
C SER A 83 20.45 27.16 14.96
N LEU A 84 19.33 27.62 15.52
CA LEU A 84 18.86 29.02 15.46
C LEU A 84 18.73 29.58 16.88
N GLU A 85 19.48 30.63 17.18
CA GLU A 85 19.58 31.22 18.52
C GLU A 85 19.12 32.67 18.54
N ASN A 86 18.65 33.14 19.71
CA ASN A 86 18.23 34.53 19.95
C ASN A 86 17.21 35.05 18.91
N LEU A 87 16.18 34.25 18.62
CA LEU A 87 15.15 34.59 17.64
C LEU A 87 14.48 35.93 17.98
N ALA A 88 14.23 36.74 16.95
CA ALA A 88 13.42 37.95 17.08
C ALA A 88 11.92 37.61 17.05
N GLU A 89 11.06 38.60 17.23
CA GLU A 89 9.61 38.41 17.02
C GLU A 89 9.30 38.02 15.57
N ASN A 90 9.98 38.66 14.61
CA ASN A 90 9.87 38.39 13.17
C ASN A 90 11.25 38.01 12.66
N ASN A 91 11.36 36.90 11.94
CA ASN A 91 12.63 36.37 11.48
C ASN A 91 12.64 36.08 9.98
N THR A 92 13.83 36.18 9.39
CA THR A 92 14.13 35.71 8.04
C THR A 92 15.39 34.85 8.09
N LEU A 93 15.23 33.56 7.79
CA LEU A 93 16.35 32.62 7.61
C LEU A 93 16.62 32.44 6.12
N VAL A 94 17.86 32.64 5.69
CA VAL A 94 18.33 32.33 4.33
C VAL A 94 19.38 31.25 4.40
N VAL A 95 19.19 30.16 3.67
CA VAL A 95 20.14 29.04 3.58
C VAL A 95 20.45 28.78 2.11
N ASP A 96 21.72 28.71 1.76
CA ASP A 96 22.21 28.40 0.42
C ASP A 96 23.14 27.18 0.52
N ALA A 97 22.80 26.10 -0.17
CA ALA A 97 23.47 24.81 -0.03
C ALA A 97 23.43 23.99 -1.34
N ASN A 98 24.29 22.97 -1.44
CA ASN A 98 24.15 21.91 -2.43
C ASN A 98 23.50 20.68 -1.79
N CYS A 99 22.35 20.28 -2.33
CA CYS A 99 21.65 19.05 -1.94
C CYS A 99 21.95 17.93 -2.94
N GLN A 100 21.69 16.69 -2.54
CA GLN A 100 22.03 15.50 -3.31
C GLN A 100 20.79 14.96 -4.02
N TYR A 101 20.92 14.59 -5.30
CA TYR A 101 19.91 13.76 -5.94
C TYR A 101 19.86 12.38 -5.27
N MET A 102 18.67 11.80 -5.22
CA MET A 102 18.43 10.46 -4.68
C MET A 102 18.11 9.48 -5.80
N HIS A 103 18.35 8.19 -5.54
CA HIS A 103 18.04 7.08 -6.45
C HIS A 103 17.21 5.99 -5.76
N THR A 104 16.57 6.33 -4.65
CA THR A 104 15.90 5.41 -3.72
C THR A 104 14.39 5.66 -3.61
N GLY A 105 13.81 6.46 -4.51
CA GLY A 105 12.41 6.89 -4.44
C GLY A 105 12.04 7.93 -3.36
N GLU A 106 13.03 8.59 -2.76
CA GLU A 106 12.87 9.58 -1.66
C GLU A 106 13.51 10.93 -2.03
N GLY A 107 13.17 12.02 -1.34
CA GLY A 107 13.79 13.34 -1.56
C GLY A 107 13.57 13.85 -2.98
N LEU A 108 14.61 14.38 -3.63
CA LEU A 108 14.56 14.66 -5.08
C LEU A 108 15.17 13.48 -5.84
N HIS A 109 14.32 12.54 -6.24
CA HIS A 109 14.72 11.38 -7.00
C HIS A 109 15.11 11.77 -8.43
N ARG A 110 16.17 11.15 -8.95
CA ARG A 110 16.65 11.33 -10.33
C ARG A 110 16.80 9.97 -11.01
N PHE A 111 16.22 9.86 -12.20
CA PHE A 111 16.22 8.66 -13.02
C PHE A 111 16.73 8.95 -14.44
N VAL A 112 17.43 7.99 -15.04
CA VAL A 112 17.77 8.02 -16.48
C VAL A 112 17.04 6.87 -17.15
N ASP A 113 16.15 7.20 -18.08
CA ASP A 113 15.36 6.20 -18.77
C ASP A 113 16.22 5.40 -19.75
N PRO A 114 16.34 4.07 -19.59
CA PRO A 114 17.11 3.25 -20.51
C PRO A 114 16.58 3.28 -21.95
N ALA A 115 15.28 3.54 -22.15
CA ALA A 115 14.64 3.50 -23.46
C ALA A 115 14.97 4.72 -24.34
N ASP A 116 15.22 5.89 -23.75
CA ASP A 116 15.48 7.13 -24.49
C ASP A 116 16.76 7.89 -24.05
N GLY A 117 17.41 7.46 -22.97
CA GLY A 117 18.60 8.08 -22.39
C GLY A 117 18.35 9.45 -21.74
N LYS A 118 17.10 9.87 -21.58
CA LYS A 118 16.73 11.16 -20.98
C LYS A 118 16.63 11.05 -19.47
N SER A 119 16.82 12.19 -18.80
CA SER A 119 16.79 12.28 -17.34
C SER A 119 15.49 12.90 -16.85
N TYR A 120 14.93 12.31 -15.80
CA TYR A 120 13.67 12.68 -15.17
C TYR A 120 13.87 12.79 -13.67
N CYS A 121 13.29 13.82 -13.05
CA CYS A 121 13.34 14.03 -11.60
C CYS A 121 11.94 14.21 -11.04
N TYR A 122 11.72 13.78 -9.81
CA TYR A 122 10.50 14.05 -9.04
C TYR A 122 10.83 14.09 -7.54
N SER A 123 10.01 14.79 -6.78
CA SER A 123 10.10 14.84 -5.32
C SER A 123 9.18 13.81 -4.66
N GLN A 124 9.66 13.16 -3.60
CA GLN A 124 8.85 12.44 -2.60
C GLN A 124 9.26 12.92 -1.21
N PHE A 125 8.37 13.62 -0.50
CA PHE A 125 8.70 14.28 0.77
C PHE A 125 8.06 13.68 2.02
N GLU A 126 6.96 12.95 1.88
CA GLU A 126 6.39 12.24 3.03
C GLU A 126 7.25 11.01 3.37
N VAL A 127 7.64 10.80 4.63
CA VAL A 127 7.26 11.54 5.86
C VAL A 127 8.14 12.78 6.11
N PRO A 128 9.48 12.70 5.94
CA PRO A 128 10.35 13.80 6.32
C PRO A 128 11.53 13.99 5.34
N ASP A 129 11.22 14.12 4.04
CA ASP A 129 12.22 14.22 2.98
C ASP A 129 12.22 15.57 2.25
N ALA A 130 11.36 16.51 2.66
CA ALA A 130 11.43 17.90 2.21
C ALA A 130 12.79 18.53 2.57
N ARG A 131 13.34 18.19 3.74
CA ARG A 131 14.68 18.61 4.19
C ARG A 131 15.83 18.12 3.29
N ARG A 132 15.62 17.13 2.41
CA ARG A 132 16.63 16.71 1.42
C ARG A 132 16.70 17.63 0.21
N VAL A 133 15.74 18.54 0.07
CA VAL A 133 15.63 19.43 -1.09
C VAL A 133 15.73 20.89 -0.70
N TYR A 134 15.18 21.28 0.44
CA TYR A 134 15.22 22.67 0.91
C TYR A 134 15.21 22.76 2.44
N ALA A 135 15.73 23.85 2.99
CA ALA A 135 15.76 24.05 4.44
C ALA A 135 14.34 24.28 4.97
N SER A 136 13.91 23.53 5.98
CA SER A 136 12.50 23.54 6.42
C SER A 136 12.33 23.45 7.94
N PHE A 137 11.10 23.70 8.40
CA PHE A 137 10.67 23.32 9.75
C PHE A 137 9.78 22.08 9.61
N GLU A 138 10.41 20.93 9.45
CA GLU A 138 9.77 19.71 8.95
C GLU A 138 8.81 19.08 9.96
N GLN A 139 7.56 19.53 10.00
CA GLN A 139 6.46 18.96 10.75
C GLN A 139 5.09 19.43 10.19
N PRO A 140 4.02 18.63 10.31
CA PRO A 140 2.76 18.90 9.61
C PRO A 140 1.99 20.13 10.13
N ASP A 141 2.14 20.51 11.40
CA ASP A 141 1.40 21.62 12.03
C ASP A 141 1.99 23.02 11.82
N LEU A 142 3.18 23.11 11.20
CA LEU A 142 3.79 24.38 10.81
C LEU A 142 3.54 24.71 9.33
N LYS A 143 2.25 24.79 8.95
CA LYS A 143 1.86 25.17 7.59
C LYS A 143 2.37 26.56 7.19
N ALA A 144 2.60 26.77 5.90
CA ALA A 144 3.05 28.03 5.31
C ALA A 144 2.59 28.15 3.85
N THR A 145 2.84 29.29 3.20
CA THR A 145 2.77 29.40 1.74
C THR A 145 4.16 29.19 1.12
N PHE A 146 4.20 28.77 -0.14
CA PHE A 146 5.44 28.40 -0.83
C PHE A 146 5.54 29.07 -2.19
N THR A 147 6.74 29.50 -2.57
CA THR A 147 7.09 29.91 -3.92
C THR A 147 8.30 29.10 -4.39
N PHE A 148 8.17 28.41 -5.52
CA PHE A 148 9.29 27.71 -6.15
C PHE A 148 9.81 28.48 -7.37
N THR A 149 11.14 28.64 -7.45
CA THR A 149 11.85 29.02 -8.67
C THR A 149 12.77 27.87 -9.06
N VAL A 150 12.55 27.25 -10.21
CA VAL A 150 13.31 26.07 -10.64
C VAL A 150 14.00 26.35 -11.96
N THR A 151 15.33 26.23 -11.98
CA THR A 151 16.15 26.32 -13.19
C THR A 151 16.53 24.92 -13.66
N VAL A 152 16.26 24.63 -14.92
CA VAL A 152 16.44 23.30 -15.54
C VAL A 152 17.16 23.42 -16.88
N PRO A 153 17.71 22.32 -17.43
CA PRO A 153 18.16 22.29 -18.81
C PRO A 153 17.07 22.75 -19.80
N ALA A 154 17.47 23.42 -20.88
CA ALA A 154 16.53 23.87 -21.90
C ALA A 154 15.70 22.70 -22.48
N GLY A 155 14.39 22.93 -22.61
CA GLY A 155 13.44 21.93 -23.12
C GLY A 155 12.79 21.04 -22.06
N TRP A 156 13.21 21.13 -20.79
CA TRP A 156 12.51 20.46 -19.70
C TRP A 156 11.23 21.19 -19.31
N MET A 157 10.21 20.42 -18.92
CA MET A 157 9.03 20.89 -18.20
C MET A 157 9.30 20.86 -16.70
N VAL A 158 8.64 21.75 -15.96
CA VAL A 158 8.61 21.72 -14.50
C VAL A 158 7.16 21.79 -14.03
N PHE A 159 6.81 20.92 -13.09
CA PHE A 159 5.56 20.91 -12.37
C PHE A 159 5.83 21.17 -10.88
N SER A 160 4.93 21.90 -10.25
CA SER A 160 4.90 22.12 -8.80
C SER A 160 3.44 22.30 -8.37
N ASN A 161 3.17 22.63 -7.11
CA ASN A 161 1.80 22.74 -6.58
C ASN A 161 0.98 23.83 -7.30
N ALA A 162 1.60 24.98 -7.58
CA ALA A 162 0.98 26.09 -8.30
C ALA A 162 1.00 25.87 -9.83
N PRO A 163 0.14 26.56 -10.62
CA PRO A 163 0.09 26.41 -12.06
C PRO A 163 1.44 26.66 -12.75
N THR A 164 1.81 25.78 -13.67
CA THR A 164 3.09 25.88 -14.39
C THR A 164 3.13 27.17 -15.23
N PRO A 165 4.09 28.07 -14.96
CA PRO A 165 4.22 29.32 -15.70
C PRO A 165 4.91 29.09 -17.05
N GLU A 166 4.82 30.08 -17.94
CA GLU A 166 5.73 30.16 -19.07
C GLU A 166 7.18 30.37 -18.57
N PRO A 167 8.15 29.57 -19.03
CA PRO A 167 9.52 29.69 -18.56
C PRO A 167 10.26 30.91 -19.13
N GLU A 168 11.16 31.48 -18.34
CA GLU A 168 12.21 32.39 -18.79
C GLU A 168 13.27 31.57 -19.55
N LYS A 169 13.30 31.69 -20.88
CA LYS A 169 14.16 30.86 -21.74
C LYS A 169 15.52 31.52 -21.99
N ASN A 170 16.60 30.86 -21.56
CA ASN A 170 17.96 31.12 -22.02
C ASN A 170 18.41 30.02 -23.00
N GLU A 171 19.59 30.18 -23.63
CA GLU A 171 20.10 29.23 -24.64
C GLU A 171 20.31 27.81 -24.08
N ALA A 172 20.82 27.70 -22.84
CA ALA A 172 21.14 26.42 -22.21
C ALA A 172 20.17 26.00 -21.10
N THR A 173 19.48 26.96 -20.47
CA THR A 173 18.64 26.72 -19.28
C THR A 173 17.33 27.49 -19.36
N TRP A 174 16.28 26.91 -18.78
CA TRP A 174 14.98 27.54 -18.63
C TRP A 174 14.68 27.69 -17.13
N THR A 175 14.10 28.82 -16.73
CA THR A 175 13.73 29.09 -15.34
C THR A 175 12.22 29.26 -15.22
N TYR A 176 11.60 28.46 -14.36
CA TYR A 176 10.17 28.52 -14.03
C TYR A 176 10.00 29.21 -12.68
N ARG A 177 9.18 30.27 -12.62
CA ARG A 177 8.86 31.01 -11.38
C ARG A 177 7.38 30.82 -11.05
N PHE A 178 7.11 29.85 -10.18
CA PHE A 178 5.75 29.51 -9.78
C PHE A 178 5.11 30.64 -8.95
N ALA A 179 3.79 30.72 -8.98
CA ALA A 179 3.05 31.59 -8.09
C ALA A 179 3.08 31.07 -6.64
N GLU A 180 2.77 31.95 -5.69
CA GLU A 180 2.59 31.56 -4.29
C GLU A 180 1.40 30.59 -4.16
N THR A 181 1.58 29.53 -3.38
CA THR A 181 0.58 28.50 -3.11
C THR A 181 -0.41 28.90 -2.02
N GLU A 182 -1.48 28.13 -1.86
CA GLU A 182 -2.26 28.10 -0.62
C GLU A 182 -1.39 27.68 0.59
N ARG A 183 -1.93 27.90 1.79
CA ARG A 183 -1.28 27.49 3.06
C ARG A 183 -1.35 25.98 3.22
N MET A 184 -0.21 25.32 3.26
CA MET A 184 -0.09 23.86 3.31
C MET A 184 1.14 23.40 4.11
N SER A 185 1.28 22.10 4.35
CA SER A 185 2.42 21.51 5.07
C SER A 185 3.59 21.25 4.11
N THR A 186 4.82 21.13 4.63
CA THR A 186 6.03 20.94 3.81
C THR A 186 6.02 19.63 3.02
N TYR A 187 5.45 18.56 3.58
CA TYR A 187 5.50 17.21 3.01
C TYR A 187 4.66 17.04 1.72
N ILE A 188 3.70 17.95 1.47
CA ILE A 188 2.85 17.94 0.26
C ILE A 188 3.30 18.95 -0.79
N THR A 189 4.48 19.58 -0.60
CA THR A 189 5.11 20.36 -1.67
C THR A 189 5.70 19.43 -2.73
N ALA A 190 5.70 19.84 -4.00
CA ALA A 190 6.27 19.04 -5.07
C ALA A 190 7.09 19.83 -6.07
N VAL A 191 8.12 19.16 -6.61
CA VAL A 191 8.87 19.58 -7.80
C VAL A 191 9.09 18.34 -8.67
N VAL A 192 8.54 18.37 -9.88
CA VAL A 192 8.76 17.34 -10.91
C VAL A 192 9.36 18.00 -12.13
N ALA A 193 10.48 17.50 -12.64
CA ALA A 193 11.24 18.17 -13.70
C ALA A 193 11.83 17.16 -14.68
N GLY A 194 11.73 17.45 -15.97
CA GLY A 194 12.22 16.55 -17.01
C GLY A 194 11.54 16.77 -18.35
N PRO A 195 11.91 16.01 -19.38
CA PRO A 195 11.24 16.00 -20.68
C PRO A 195 9.96 15.17 -20.64
N TYR A 196 9.08 15.46 -19.67
CA TYR A 196 7.76 14.85 -19.57
C TYR A 196 6.86 15.29 -20.73
N GLU A 197 5.97 14.40 -21.16
CA GLU A 197 4.99 14.64 -22.22
C GLU A 197 3.60 14.19 -21.73
N GLY A 198 2.54 14.78 -22.27
CA GLY A 198 1.20 14.53 -21.76
C GLY A 198 0.12 15.39 -22.40
N VAL A 199 -1.02 15.45 -21.72
CA VAL A 199 -2.21 16.18 -22.17
C VAL A 199 -2.76 17.07 -21.05
N THR A 200 -3.55 18.05 -21.44
CA THR A 200 -4.27 18.94 -20.52
C THR A 200 -5.77 18.89 -20.80
N ASP A 201 -6.56 19.14 -19.76
CA ASP A 201 -8.00 19.34 -19.81
C ASP A 201 -8.37 20.34 -18.70
N SER A 202 -9.65 20.60 -18.48
CA SER A 202 -10.14 21.39 -17.36
C SER A 202 -11.52 20.90 -16.90
N LEU A 203 -11.91 21.30 -15.70
CA LEU A 203 -13.27 21.17 -15.20
C LEU A 203 -13.71 22.45 -14.49
N VAL A 204 -14.99 22.57 -14.19
CA VAL A 204 -15.53 23.66 -13.36
C VAL A 204 -15.86 23.09 -11.99
N SER A 205 -15.18 23.59 -10.96
CA SER A 205 -15.47 23.26 -9.55
C SER A 205 -16.85 23.81 -9.14
N SER A 206 -17.43 23.26 -8.09
CA SER A 206 -18.73 23.65 -7.52
C SER A 206 -18.83 25.11 -7.10
N ASP A 207 -17.71 25.80 -6.89
CA ASP A 207 -17.66 27.25 -6.63
C ASP A 207 -17.59 28.11 -7.91
N GLY A 208 -17.52 27.49 -9.09
CA GLY A 208 -17.47 28.13 -10.39
C GLY A 208 -16.05 28.42 -10.92
N ARG A 209 -14.98 28.08 -10.20
CA ARG A 209 -13.61 28.16 -10.72
C ARG A 209 -13.36 27.11 -11.78
N THR A 210 -12.64 27.48 -12.84
CA THR A 210 -12.03 26.51 -13.76
C THR A 210 -10.78 25.95 -13.10
N ILE A 211 -10.70 24.63 -12.97
CA ILE A 211 -9.54 23.91 -12.49
C ILE A 211 -8.86 23.26 -13.69
N ASP A 212 -7.61 23.64 -13.94
CA ASP A 212 -6.79 23.03 -14.99
C ASP A 212 -6.34 21.63 -14.53
N LEU A 213 -6.41 20.68 -15.46
CA LEU A 213 -6.02 19.29 -15.26
C LEU A 213 -4.86 18.93 -16.18
N GLY A 214 -3.91 18.17 -15.66
CA GLY A 214 -2.78 17.65 -16.44
C GLY A 214 -2.58 16.16 -16.20
N VAL A 215 -2.21 15.41 -17.25
CA VAL A 215 -1.78 14.02 -17.15
C VAL A 215 -0.50 13.84 -17.95
N TYR A 216 0.59 13.49 -17.29
CA TYR A 216 1.93 13.44 -17.88
C TYR A 216 2.69 12.18 -17.51
N CYS A 217 3.60 11.77 -18.39
CA CYS A 217 4.52 10.67 -18.17
C CYS A 217 5.85 10.93 -18.89
N ARG A 218 6.83 10.04 -18.72
CA ARG A 218 8.04 10.03 -19.53
C ARG A 218 7.72 9.78 -21.01
N ALA A 219 8.54 10.33 -21.91
CA ALA A 219 8.27 10.31 -23.35
C ALA A 219 8.13 8.88 -23.92
N SER A 220 8.90 7.93 -23.39
CA SER A 220 8.88 6.52 -23.76
C SER A 220 7.58 5.78 -23.40
N LEU A 221 6.73 6.34 -22.53
CA LEU A 221 5.44 5.76 -22.13
C LEU A 221 4.23 6.48 -22.75
N LEU A 222 4.44 7.59 -23.47
CA LEU A 222 3.35 8.42 -23.97
C LEU A 222 2.37 7.65 -24.86
N GLU A 223 2.86 6.73 -25.69
CA GLU A 223 1.99 5.93 -26.57
C GLU A 223 1.06 4.96 -25.80
N HIS A 224 1.39 4.65 -24.55
CA HIS A 224 0.63 3.78 -23.66
C HIS A 224 -0.22 4.57 -22.65
N LEU A 225 -0.14 5.90 -22.65
CA LEU A 225 -0.84 6.75 -21.69
C LEU A 225 -2.34 6.83 -22.01
N ASP A 226 -3.14 6.08 -21.26
CA ASP A 226 -4.61 6.10 -21.27
C ASP A 226 -5.19 7.33 -20.55
N HIS A 227 -4.79 8.51 -21.05
CA HIS A 227 -5.12 9.80 -20.44
C HIS A 227 -6.63 10.09 -20.43
N GLU A 228 -7.38 9.64 -21.43
CA GLU A 228 -8.84 9.85 -21.48
C GLU A 228 -9.54 9.21 -20.27
N ARG A 229 -9.18 7.95 -19.94
CA ARG A 229 -9.75 7.23 -18.80
C ARG A 229 -9.28 7.79 -17.46
N ILE A 230 -8.02 8.23 -17.39
CA ILE A 230 -7.48 8.90 -16.18
C ILE A 230 -8.25 10.20 -15.92
N ILE A 231 -8.39 11.08 -16.92
CA ILE A 231 -9.11 12.35 -16.80
C ILE A 231 -10.60 12.13 -16.48
N ASP A 232 -11.25 11.14 -17.12
CA ASP A 232 -12.65 10.80 -16.83
C ASP A 232 -12.83 10.36 -15.36
N THR A 233 -11.94 9.50 -14.86
CA THR A 233 -11.94 9.08 -13.44
C THR A 233 -11.78 10.27 -12.51
N THR A 234 -10.81 11.15 -12.79
CA THR A 234 -10.59 12.37 -12.00
C THR A 234 -11.82 13.27 -12.00
N LYS A 235 -12.44 13.54 -13.15
CA LYS A 235 -13.66 14.37 -13.25
C LYS A 235 -14.84 13.78 -12.48
N LYS A 236 -15.03 12.46 -12.56
CA LYS A 236 -16.04 11.74 -11.75
C LYS A 236 -15.75 11.88 -10.25
N GLY A 237 -14.49 11.74 -9.85
CA GLY A 237 -14.03 11.94 -8.48
C GLY A 237 -14.31 13.35 -7.95
N PHE A 238 -13.96 14.39 -8.72
CA PHE A 238 -14.24 15.80 -8.37
C PHE A 238 -15.74 16.01 -8.14
N ALA A 239 -16.57 15.57 -9.09
CA ALA A 239 -18.02 15.71 -8.98
C ALA A 239 -18.60 14.95 -7.76
N PHE A 240 -18.02 13.80 -7.43
CA PHE A 240 -18.41 13.02 -6.27
C PHE A 240 -18.00 13.71 -4.95
N PHE A 241 -16.72 14.00 -4.76
CA PHE A 241 -16.18 14.52 -3.50
C PHE A 241 -16.76 15.88 -3.15
N GLU A 242 -16.83 16.82 -4.10
CA GLU A 242 -17.41 18.14 -3.82
C GLU A 242 -18.88 18.05 -3.42
N LYS A 243 -19.63 17.10 -4.01
CA LYS A 243 -21.02 16.84 -3.65
C LYS A 243 -21.15 16.23 -2.26
N GLN A 244 -20.34 15.22 -1.92
CA GLN A 244 -20.43 14.54 -0.62
C GLN A 244 -19.93 15.42 0.52
N TYR A 245 -18.85 16.17 0.30
CA TYR A 245 -18.27 17.04 1.33
C TYR A 245 -18.95 18.39 1.42
N GLY A 246 -19.61 18.86 0.36
CA GLY A 246 -20.16 20.23 0.29
C GLY A 246 -19.07 21.32 0.32
N ILE A 247 -17.82 20.96 -0.01
CA ILE A 247 -16.66 21.84 -0.04
C ILE A 247 -16.04 21.77 -1.44
N ALA A 248 -15.87 22.93 -2.08
CA ALA A 248 -15.21 23.02 -3.37
C ALA A 248 -13.72 22.61 -3.28
N TYR A 249 -13.16 22.13 -4.40
CA TYR A 249 -11.76 21.76 -4.49
C TYR A 249 -10.82 22.88 -3.99
N PRO A 250 -9.90 22.63 -3.04
CA PRO A 250 -9.24 23.71 -2.30
C PRO A 250 -8.02 24.35 -2.99
N PHE A 251 -7.52 23.81 -4.10
CA PHE A 251 -6.32 24.29 -4.79
C PHE A 251 -6.61 24.86 -6.18
N THR A 252 -5.58 25.37 -6.87
CA THR A 252 -5.73 26.06 -8.17
C THR A 252 -5.71 25.16 -9.40
N LYS A 253 -5.06 24.00 -9.33
CA LYS A 253 -4.92 23.04 -10.44
C LYS A 253 -4.84 21.62 -9.91
N TYR A 254 -4.89 20.62 -10.80
CA TYR A 254 -4.68 19.22 -10.45
C TYR A 254 -3.93 18.48 -11.56
N ASP A 255 -2.62 18.33 -11.40
CA ASP A 255 -1.77 17.52 -12.29
C ASP A 255 -1.57 16.11 -11.72
N GLN A 256 -1.51 15.12 -12.61
CA GLN A 256 -1.18 13.74 -12.32
C GLN A 256 0.05 13.35 -13.14
N ILE A 257 1.17 13.11 -12.46
CA ILE A 257 2.45 12.81 -13.12
C ILE A 257 2.87 11.37 -12.80
N PHE A 258 2.97 10.54 -13.84
CA PHE A 258 3.44 9.16 -13.72
C PHE A 258 4.98 9.13 -13.76
N VAL A 259 5.59 8.74 -12.64
CA VAL A 259 7.03 8.82 -12.38
C VAL A 259 7.65 7.41 -12.19
N PRO A 260 8.92 7.23 -12.58
CA PRO A 260 9.62 5.94 -12.49
C PRO A 260 10.15 5.64 -11.07
N GLU A 261 10.42 4.37 -10.77
CA GLU A 261 11.11 3.93 -9.54
C GLU A 261 10.50 4.47 -8.22
N TYR A 262 9.18 4.53 -8.15
CA TYR A 262 8.44 5.07 -7.01
C TYR A 262 8.18 4.00 -5.94
N ASN A 263 8.54 4.27 -4.68
CA ASN A 263 8.38 3.30 -3.59
C ASN A 263 6.91 3.04 -3.24
N ALA A 264 6.06 4.07 -3.35
CA ALA A 264 4.64 4.01 -3.02
C ALA A 264 3.76 3.75 -4.26
N GLY A 265 2.44 3.67 -4.06
CA GLY A 265 1.48 3.67 -5.17
C GLY A 265 1.42 5.04 -5.85
N ALA A 266 1.26 6.08 -5.05
CA ALA A 266 1.15 7.47 -5.44
C ALA A 266 1.42 8.37 -4.21
N MET A 267 1.35 9.69 -4.39
CA MET A 267 1.47 10.68 -3.32
C MET A 267 0.63 11.91 -3.64
N GLU A 268 -0.10 12.38 -2.64
CA GLU A 268 -1.12 13.41 -2.73
C GLU A 268 -0.58 14.84 -2.81
N ASN A 269 0.61 15.09 -3.35
CA ASN A 269 1.18 16.43 -3.33
C ASN A 269 0.18 17.47 -3.90
N ALA A 270 -0.17 18.48 -3.10
CA ALA A 270 -1.33 19.34 -3.36
C ALA A 270 -1.33 19.92 -4.79
N GLY A 271 -2.29 19.49 -5.61
CA GLY A 271 -2.43 19.89 -7.00
C GLY A 271 -1.36 19.38 -7.98
N CYS A 272 -0.39 18.56 -7.55
CA CYS A 272 0.68 17.98 -8.35
C CYS A 272 0.96 16.52 -7.94
N VAL A 273 -0.06 15.67 -8.05
CA VAL A 273 -0.04 14.29 -7.59
C VAL A 273 0.92 13.44 -8.43
N THR A 274 1.72 12.61 -7.77
CA THR A 274 2.66 11.67 -8.44
C THR A 274 2.14 10.24 -8.33
N PHE A 275 2.27 9.46 -9.39
CA PHE A 275 1.89 8.06 -9.46
C PHE A 275 3.07 7.23 -9.93
N ARG A 276 3.21 6.00 -9.45
CA ARG A 276 4.16 5.06 -10.07
C ARG A 276 3.77 4.79 -11.53
N ASP A 277 4.73 4.79 -12.44
CA ASP A 277 4.49 4.61 -13.87
C ASP A 277 4.02 3.19 -14.27
N GLN A 278 4.08 2.22 -13.35
CA GLN A 278 3.48 0.88 -13.52
C GLN A 278 1.95 0.89 -13.67
N TYR A 279 1.28 2.01 -13.36
CA TYR A 279 -0.13 2.24 -13.70
C TYR A 279 -0.37 2.60 -15.19
N ILE A 280 0.71 2.75 -15.97
CA ILE A 280 0.67 2.86 -17.42
C ILE A 280 0.90 1.47 -18.01
N PHE A 281 -0.17 0.88 -18.54
CA PHE A 281 -0.14 -0.49 -19.04
C PHE A 281 0.32 -0.52 -20.50
N ARG A 282 1.44 -1.20 -20.75
CA ARG A 282 2.00 -1.40 -22.11
C ARG A 282 1.27 -2.47 -22.91
N THR A 283 0.62 -3.38 -22.20
CA THR A 283 -0.18 -4.48 -22.72
C THR A 283 -1.65 -4.27 -22.36
N ARG A 284 -2.54 -5.13 -22.85
CA ARG A 284 -3.97 -5.04 -22.54
C ARG A 284 -4.19 -5.19 -21.02
N PRO A 285 -4.63 -4.15 -20.29
CA PRO A 285 -4.86 -4.28 -18.87
C PRO A 285 -6.08 -5.14 -18.58
N THR A 286 -6.01 -5.89 -17.49
CA THR A 286 -7.17 -6.57 -16.90
C THR A 286 -8.11 -5.57 -16.24
N HIS A 287 -9.37 -5.97 -16.04
CA HIS A 287 -10.34 -5.17 -15.31
C HIS A 287 -9.87 -4.82 -13.90
N ALA A 288 -9.23 -5.77 -13.19
CA ALA A 288 -8.67 -5.56 -11.85
C ALA A 288 -7.57 -4.48 -11.82
N GLN A 289 -6.71 -4.44 -12.85
CA GLN A 289 -5.69 -3.41 -13.00
C GLN A 289 -6.32 -2.02 -13.24
N LEU A 290 -7.36 -1.94 -14.06
CA LEU A 290 -8.09 -0.70 -14.31
C LEU A 290 -8.83 -0.20 -13.05
N GLU A 291 -9.44 -1.11 -12.29
CA GLU A 291 -10.11 -0.80 -11.02
C GLU A 291 -9.10 -0.29 -9.98
N THR A 292 -7.96 -0.98 -9.84
CA THR A 292 -6.89 -0.57 -8.92
C THR A 292 -6.37 0.82 -9.26
N ARG A 293 -6.09 1.10 -10.55
CA ARG A 293 -5.64 2.44 -10.98
C ARG A 293 -6.69 3.51 -10.68
N ALA A 294 -7.97 3.22 -10.95
CA ALA A 294 -9.05 4.16 -10.67
C ALA A 294 -9.20 4.43 -9.16
N ASN A 295 -9.08 3.41 -8.32
CA ASN A 295 -9.08 3.55 -6.87
C ASN A 295 -7.94 4.49 -6.41
N THR A 296 -6.70 4.22 -6.84
CA THR A 296 -5.55 5.06 -6.49
C THR A 296 -5.76 6.51 -6.90
N ILE A 297 -6.25 6.77 -8.13
CA ILE A 297 -6.57 8.14 -8.56
C ILE A 297 -7.59 8.83 -7.63
N LEU A 298 -8.61 8.09 -7.19
CA LEU A 298 -9.64 8.63 -6.29
C LEU A 298 -9.13 8.79 -4.85
N HIS A 299 -8.19 7.94 -4.41
CA HIS A 299 -7.49 8.05 -3.12
C HIS A 299 -6.70 9.35 -3.05
N GLU A 300 -5.82 9.58 -4.02
CA GLU A 300 -5.03 10.82 -4.09
C GLU A 300 -5.90 12.07 -4.22
N LEU A 301 -7.02 11.97 -4.95
CA LEU A 301 -7.94 13.09 -5.06
C LEU A 301 -8.69 13.36 -3.74
N ALA A 302 -9.01 12.33 -2.96
CA ALA A 302 -9.65 12.49 -1.65
C ALA A 302 -8.74 13.23 -0.66
N HIS A 303 -7.42 13.03 -0.76
CA HIS A 303 -6.43 13.68 0.09
C HIS A 303 -6.40 15.21 -0.02
N MET A 304 -6.81 15.75 -1.16
CA MET A 304 -6.95 17.19 -1.37
C MET A 304 -7.84 17.85 -0.29
N TRP A 305 -8.78 17.10 0.29
CA TRP A 305 -9.55 17.50 1.47
C TRP A 305 -9.00 16.90 2.78
N PHE A 306 -8.70 15.60 2.80
CA PHE A 306 -8.22 14.86 3.97
C PHE A 306 -6.72 14.58 3.90
N GLY A 307 -5.93 15.46 4.48
CA GLY A 307 -4.47 15.42 4.42
C GLY A 307 -3.91 16.78 4.03
N ASP A 308 -4.48 17.40 2.99
CA ASP A 308 -3.95 18.67 2.48
C ASP A 308 -4.68 19.88 3.06
N LEU A 309 -5.99 19.98 2.80
CA LEU A 309 -6.82 21.07 3.32
C LEU A 309 -6.89 21.01 4.85
N VAL A 310 -7.19 19.83 5.40
CA VAL A 310 -7.15 19.56 6.84
C VAL A 310 -6.15 18.46 7.10
N THR A 311 -5.10 18.78 7.86
CA THR A 311 -3.98 17.88 8.14
C THR A 311 -3.97 17.51 9.62
N MET A 312 -3.46 16.33 10.00
CA MET A 312 -3.18 16.05 11.40
C MET A 312 -2.19 17.05 12.03
N LYS A 313 -2.26 17.24 13.35
CA LYS A 313 -1.25 18.06 14.07
C LYS A 313 0.10 17.34 14.20
N TRP A 314 0.05 16.04 14.38
CA TRP A 314 1.22 15.17 14.43
C TRP A 314 0.81 13.79 13.91
N TRP A 315 1.81 13.01 13.50
CA TRP A 315 1.64 11.73 12.83
C TRP A 315 0.88 10.65 13.64
N ASN A 316 0.64 10.85 14.95
CA ASN A 316 -0.23 9.95 15.73
C ASN A 316 -1.69 9.93 15.25
N ASP A 317 -2.10 10.94 14.49
CA ASP A 317 -3.41 11.01 13.86
C ASP A 317 -3.30 10.89 12.33
N LEU A 318 -2.21 10.32 11.79
CA LEU A 318 -2.02 10.09 10.34
C LEU A 318 -3.20 9.34 9.70
N TRP A 319 -3.79 8.40 10.44
CA TRP A 319 -4.98 7.68 10.01
C TRP A 319 -6.17 8.60 9.65
N LEU A 320 -6.25 9.82 10.21
CA LEU A 320 -7.28 10.80 9.82
C LEU A 320 -7.14 11.23 8.36
N ASN A 321 -5.95 11.15 7.80
CA ASN A 321 -5.71 11.36 6.38
C ASN A 321 -5.97 10.04 5.65
N GLU A 322 -5.21 9.00 6.01
CA GLU A 322 -5.08 7.79 5.19
C GLU A 322 -6.29 6.87 5.23
N SER A 323 -6.85 6.63 6.41
CA SER A 323 -8.07 5.83 6.51
C SER A 323 -9.25 6.51 5.82
N PHE A 324 -9.31 7.84 5.89
CA PHE A 324 -10.37 8.62 5.26
C PHE A 324 -10.25 8.61 3.75
N ALA A 325 -9.05 8.86 3.21
CA ALA A 325 -8.81 8.75 1.77
C ALA A 325 -9.12 7.35 1.26
N GLU A 326 -8.69 6.30 1.97
CA GLU A 326 -8.95 4.89 1.62
C GLU A 326 -10.46 4.56 1.65
N PHE A 327 -11.20 5.00 2.67
CA PHE A 327 -12.65 4.81 2.72
C PHE A 327 -13.37 5.58 1.62
N MET A 328 -13.04 6.86 1.45
CA MET A 328 -13.70 7.76 0.53
C MET A 328 -13.39 7.41 -0.93
N SER A 329 -12.21 6.87 -1.23
CA SER A 329 -11.84 6.38 -2.56
C SER A 329 -12.68 5.18 -2.98
N HIS A 330 -12.84 4.18 -2.11
CA HIS A 330 -13.72 3.02 -2.36
C HIS A 330 -15.18 3.43 -2.51
N PHE A 331 -15.61 4.40 -1.70
CA PHE A 331 -16.97 4.93 -1.77
C PHE A 331 -17.21 5.70 -3.09
N ALA A 332 -16.27 6.55 -3.51
CA ALA A 332 -16.30 7.24 -4.78
C ALA A 332 -16.20 6.28 -5.97
N LEU A 333 -15.42 5.21 -5.84
CA LEU A 333 -15.26 4.18 -6.86
C LEU A 333 -16.59 3.44 -7.07
N ALA A 334 -17.21 2.96 -5.99
CA ALA A 334 -18.46 2.20 -6.03
C ALA A 334 -19.67 3.03 -6.52
N GLU A 335 -19.76 4.31 -6.14
CA GLU A 335 -20.94 5.14 -6.42
C GLU A 335 -20.73 6.25 -7.46
N GLY A 336 -19.48 6.56 -7.80
CA GLY A 336 -19.10 7.61 -8.74
C GLY A 336 -18.60 7.10 -10.09
N THR A 337 -18.33 5.80 -10.24
CA THR A 337 -17.73 5.23 -11.46
C THR A 337 -18.47 3.97 -11.94
N GLU A 338 -17.93 3.33 -12.99
CA GLU A 338 -18.44 2.05 -13.49
C GLU A 338 -18.14 0.83 -12.58
N PHE A 339 -17.25 0.97 -11.59
CA PHE A 339 -16.82 -0.11 -10.70
C PHE A 339 -17.78 -0.30 -9.51
N VAL A 340 -19.05 -0.58 -9.81
CA VAL A 340 -20.13 -0.65 -8.81
C VAL A 340 -19.92 -1.72 -7.73
N ASP A 341 -19.10 -2.73 -8.03
CA ASP A 341 -18.76 -3.85 -7.15
C ASP A 341 -17.49 -3.61 -6.32
N ALA A 342 -16.94 -2.39 -6.31
CA ALA A 342 -15.66 -2.07 -5.64
C ALA A 342 -15.60 -2.41 -4.14
N TRP A 343 -16.75 -2.48 -3.44
CA TRP A 343 -16.80 -2.94 -2.05
C TRP A 343 -16.45 -4.42 -1.89
N ILE A 344 -16.63 -5.24 -2.93
CA ILE A 344 -16.14 -6.61 -2.97
C ILE A 344 -14.60 -6.59 -3.05
N GLY A 345 -14.03 -5.73 -3.90
CA GLY A 345 -12.59 -5.52 -4.01
C GLY A 345 -11.93 -5.03 -2.72
N PHE A 346 -12.64 -4.24 -1.91
CA PHE A 346 -12.18 -3.80 -0.58
C PHE A 346 -11.84 -4.97 0.37
N GLY A 347 -12.40 -6.17 0.13
CA GLY A 347 -12.03 -7.39 0.86
C GLY A 347 -10.52 -7.70 0.80
N LEU A 348 -9.84 -7.34 -0.29
CA LEU A 348 -8.38 -7.44 -0.42
C LEU A 348 -7.65 -6.56 0.59
N ARG A 349 -8.11 -5.31 0.74
CA ARG A 349 -7.53 -4.33 1.67
C ARG A 349 -7.80 -4.78 3.10
N LYS A 350 -9.03 -5.19 3.39
CA LYS A 350 -9.40 -5.71 4.71
C LYS A 350 -8.56 -6.91 5.14
N ASP A 351 -8.28 -7.85 4.22
CA ASP A 351 -7.39 -9.00 4.48
C ASP A 351 -5.99 -8.52 4.94
N TRP A 352 -5.41 -7.51 4.27
CA TRP A 352 -4.13 -6.94 4.67
C TRP A 352 -4.19 -6.31 6.08
N GLY A 353 -5.21 -5.49 6.35
CA GLY A 353 -5.40 -4.91 7.68
C GLY A 353 -5.57 -5.96 8.77
N MET A 354 -6.38 -7.00 8.52
CA MET A 354 -6.60 -8.11 9.46
C MET A 354 -5.31 -8.89 9.72
N ARG A 355 -4.46 -9.10 8.71
CA ARG A 355 -3.16 -9.76 8.90
C ARG A 355 -2.26 -8.94 9.82
N GLN A 356 -2.16 -7.64 9.58
CA GLN A 356 -1.34 -6.73 10.38
C GLN A 356 -1.81 -6.69 11.84
N ASP A 357 -3.12 -6.61 12.07
CA ASP A 357 -3.73 -6.54 13.40
C ASP A 357 -3.62 -7.85 14.22
N GLN A 358 -3.20 -8.95 13.57
CA GLN A 358 -2.94 -10.24 14.21
C GLN A 358 -1.45 -10.47 14.54
N LEU A 359 -0.56 -9.54 14.17
CA LEU A 359 0.87 -9.64 14.47
C LEU A 359 1.14 -9.26 15.95
N PRO A 360 2.23 -9.75 16.55
CA PRO A 360 2.62 -9.38 17.93
C PRO A 360 2.94 -7.89 18.08
N THR A 361 3.10 -7.18 16.97
CA THR A 361 3.39 -5.75 16.86
C THR A 361 2.15 -4.91 16.59
N THR A 362 0.95 -5.52 16.64
CA THR A 362 -0.33 -4.81 16.50
C THR A 362 -0.39 -3.57 17.40
N HIS A 363 -1.07 -2.54 16.90
CA HIS A 363 -1.28 -1.28 17.59
C HIS A 363 -2.70 -0.75 17.36
N PRO A 364 -3.18 0.20 18.18
CA PRO A 364 -4.40 0.93 17.90
C PRO A 364 -4.30 1.73 16.60
N ILE A 365 -5.43 2.04 15.95
CA ILE A 365 -5.45 2.95 14.78
C ILE A 365 -4.83 4.30 15.16
N LYS A 366 -5.21 4.83 16.32
CA LYS A 366 -4.55 5.99 16.94
C LYS A 366 -3.35 5.51 17.76
N ALA A 367 -2.25 5.21 17.08
CA ALA A 367 -1.03 4.75 17.70
C ALA A 367 -0.30 5.88 18.46
N GLU A 368 0.47 5.53 19.49
CA GLU A 368 1.45 6.46 20.05
C GLU A 368 2.66 6.54 19.11
N ILE A 369 2.87 7.72 18.53
CA ILE A 369 4.03 8.03 17.69
C ILE A 369 4.99 8.93 18.46
N ARG A 370 6.18 8.42 18.79
CA ARG A 370 7.18 9.17 19.58
C ARG A 370 8.14 9.95 18.69
N ASP A 371 8.41 9.47 17.47
CA ASP A 371 9.36 10.05 16.53
C ASP A 371 9.06 9.62 15.08
N LEU A 372 9.85 10.08 14.11
CA LEU A 372 9.64 9.77 12.69
C LEU A 372 9.87 8.30 12.35
N ALA A 373 10.80 7.62 13.02
CA ALA A 373 11.02 6.19 12.80
C ALA A 373 9.80 5.34 13.21
N ASP A 374 9.08 5.74 14.27
CA ASP A 374 7.80 5.14 14.62
C ASP A 374 6.73 5.40 13.55
N VAL A 375 6.78 6.54 12.84
CA VAL A 375 5.83 6.86 11.78
C VAL A 375 6.02 5.90 10.60
N GLU A 376 7.27 5.78 10.13
CA GLU A 376 7.62 5.00 8.95
C GLU A 376 7.13 3.55 9.05
N VAL A 377 7.29 2.89 10.20
CA VAL A 377 6.80 1.52 10.42
C VAL A 377 5.30 1.40 10.72
N ASN A 378 4.57 2.51 10.82
CA ASN A 378 3.12 2.54 11.02
C ASN A 378 2.35 2.87 9.73
N PHE A 379 3.04 3.04 8.60
CA PHE A 379 2.45 3.03 7.25
C PHE A 379 2.03 1.61 6.85
N ASP A 380 1.14 1.01 7.63
CA ASP A 380 0.80 -0.41 7.52
C ASP A 380 -0.71 -0.66 7.36
N GLY A 381 -1.10 -1.94 7.32
CA GLY A 381 -2.48 -2.34 7.11
C GLY A 381 -3.46 -1.85 8.18
N ILE A 382 -2.98 -1.44 9.36
CA ILE A 382 -3.83 -0.90 10.42
C ILE A 382 -4.23 0.55 10.08
N THR A 383 -3.27 1.40 9.72
CA THR A 383 -3.49 2.82 9.40
C THR A 383 -4.38 3.01 8.18
N TYR A 384 -4.22 2.18 7.14
CA TYR A 384 -5.04 2.26 5.93
C TYR A 384 -6.31 1.42 6.03
N ALA A 385 -6.14 0.09 6.00
CA ALA A 385 -7.24 -0.82 5.74
C ALA A 385 -8.14 -1.06 6.96
N LYS A 386 -7.57 -1.29 8.16
CA LYS A 386 -8.36 -1.40 9.39
C LYS A 386 -9.07 -0.08 9.65
N GLY A 387 -8.38 1.05 9.55
CA GLY A 387 -8.96 2.37 9.68
C GLY A 387 -10.16 2.60 8.74
N ALA A 388 -10.02 2.32 7.44
CA ALA A 388 -11.12 2.44 6.47
C ALA A 388 -12.29 1.48 6.77
N ALA A 389 -12.02 0.25 7.21
CA ALA A 389 -13.06 -0.70 7.60
C ALA A 389 -13.80 -0.23 8.87
N VAL A 390 -13.08 0.39 9.82
CA VAL A 390 -13.65 1.00 11.02
C VAL A 390 -14.46 2.25 10.68
N LEU A 391 -14.05 3.06 9.70
CA LEU A 391 -14.88 4.16 9.19
C LEU A 391 -16.16 3.64 8.53
N ARG A 392 -16.10 2.55 7.76
CA ARG A 392 -17.30 1.90 7.22
C ARG A 392 -18.23 1.41 8.34
N GLN A 393 -17.67 0.82 9.39
CA GLN A 393 -18.40 0.42 10.60
C GLN A 393 -18.99 1.62 11.33
N LEU A 394 -18.29 2.75 11.40
CA LEU A 394 -18.78 4.00 11.97
C LEU A 394 -19.95 4.57 11.16
N VAL A 395 -19.86 4.59 9.83
CA VAL A 395 -20.95 5.02 8.93
C VAL A 395 -22.20 4.17 9.14
N ALA A 396 -22.04 2.85 9.24
CA ALA A 396 -23.14 1.94 9.56
C ALA A 396 -23.73 2.22 10.95
N TYR A 397 -22.89 2.59 11.92
CA TYR A 397 -23.31 2.88 13.28
C TYR A 397 -24.04 4.23 13.40
N VAL A 398 -23.50 5.34 12.90
CA VAL A 398 -24.07 6.69 13.07
C VAL A 398 -25.11 7.05 12.02
N GLY A 399 -25.12 6.33 10.90
CA GLY A 399 -25.94 6.65 9.73
C GLY A 399 -25.21 7.56 8.75
N ARG A 400 -25.32 7.23 7.47
CA ARG A 400 -24.60 7.89 6.37
C ARG A 400 -24.85 9.39 6.26
N GLU A 401 -26.09 9.84 6.37
CA GLU A 401 -26.42 11.27 6.25
C GLU A 401 -25.75 12.09 7.37
N ALA A 402 -25.86 11.62 8.62
CA ALA A 402 -25.21 12.26 9.77
C ALA A 402 -23.68 12.22 9.68
N PHE A 403 -23.11 11.13 9.16
CA PHE A 403 -21.67 11.05 8.91
C PHE A 403 -21.22 12.15 7.93
N LEU A 404 -21.87 12.26 6.77
CA LEU A 404 -21.52 13.26 5.75
C LEU A 404 -21.72 14.70 6.24
N GLU A 405 -22.78 14.95 7.02
CA GLU A 405 -22.98 16.26 7.68
C GLU A 405 -21.84 16.59 8.66
N GLY A 406 -21.43 15.64 9.50
CA GLY A 406 -20.31 15.83 10.42
C GLY A 406 -18.98 16.08 9.70
N ILE A 407 -18.75 15.39 8.58
CA ILE A 407 -17.57 15.62 7.73
C ILE A 407 -17.58 17.03 7.11
N HIS A 408 -18.73 17.49 6.60
CA HIS A 408 -18.86 18.84 6.06
C HIS A 408 -18.50 19.91 7.11
N GLU A 409 -19.03 19.79 8.33
CA GLU A 409 -18.77 20.73 9.41
C GLU A 409 -17.29 20.70 9.85
N TYR A 410 -16.70 19.50 9.93
CA TYR A 410 -15.27 19.32 10.24
C TYR A 410 -14.37 20.01 9.20
N LEU A 411 -14.58 19.73 7.90
CA LEU A 411 -13.79 20.34 6.84
C LEU A 411 -13.97 21.87 6.82
N THR A 412 -15.20 22.36 6.98
CA THR A 412 -15.52 23.80 7.02
C THR A 412 -14.75 24.52 8.13
N LYS A 413 -14.73 23.93 9.33
CA LYS A 413 -14.14 24.54 10.53
C LYS A 413 -12.61 24.51 10.53
N HIS A 414 -12.01 23.49 9.93
CA HIS A 414 -10.57 23.23 9.99
C HIS A 414 -9.83 23.48 8.66
N SER A 415 -10.49 24.07 7.66
CA SER A 415 -9.91 24.40 6.35
C SER A 415 -8.57 25.17 6.46
N TYR A 416 -7.55 24.70 5.75
CA TYR A 416 -6.17 25.20 5.75
C TYR A 416 -5.49 25.20 7.14
N SER A 417 -5.96 24.32 8.03
CA SER A 417 -5.48 24.18 9.40
C SER A 417 -5.11 22.73 9.71
N ASN A 418 -4.87 22.46 10.98
CA ASN A 418 -4.62 21.13 11.52
C ASN A 418 -5.71 20.74 12.52
N ALA A 419 -5.99 19.45 12.61
CA ALA A 419 -7.03 18.90 13.48
C ALA A 419 -6.56 17.63 14.22
N THR A 420 -7.36 17.22 15.19
CA THR A 420 -7.16 16.01 16.01
C THR A 420 -8.39 15.11 15.94
N LEU A 421 -8.27 13.87 16.41
CA LEU A 421 -9.42 12.97 16.52
C LEU A 421 -10.59 13.59 17.30
N ALA A 422 -10.31 14.33 18.37
CA ALA A 422 -11.36 14.95 19.18
C ALA A 422 -12.17 15.98 18.38
N ASP A 423 -11.52 16.69 17.45
CA ASP A 423 -12.19 17.67 16.58
C ASP A 423 -13.16 16.99 15.60
N LEU A 424 -12.77 15.84 15.05
CA LEU A 424 -13.64 15.02 14.17
C LEU A 424 -14.83 14.43 14.93
N LEU A 425 -14.58 13.75 16.06
CA LEU A 425 -15.63 13.09 16.84
C LEU A 425 -16.68 14.10 17.32
N ALA A 426 -16.26 15.30 17.73
CA ALA A 426 -17.18 16.34 18.19
C ALA A 426 -18.24 16.71 17.14
N GLU A 427 -17.88 16.80 15.86
CA GLU A 427 -18.84 17.13 14.80
C GLU A 427 -19.71 15.90 14.42
N LEU A 428 -19.16 14.68 14.47
CA LEU A 428 -19.92 13.45 14.22
C LEU A 428 -20.95 13.15 15.32
N GLU A 429 -20.60 13.35 16.60
CA GLU A 429 -21.54 13.21 17.73
C GLU A 429 -22.67 14.23 17.63
N LYS A 430 -22.34 15.47 17.27
CA LYS A 430 -23.31 16.55 17.09
C LYS A 430 -24.30 16.25 15.96
N ALA A 431 -23.83 15.73 14.82
CA ALA A 431 -24.68 15.38 13.68
C ALA A 431 -25.53 14.12 13.93
N SER A 432 -24.95 13.09 14.54
CA SER A 432 -25.63 11.79 14.73
C SER A 432 -26.48 11.70 15.99
N GLY A 433 -26.20 12.51 17.01
CA GLY A 433 -26.82 12.43 18.33
C GLY A 433 -26.41 11.20 19.14
N ARG A 434 -25.43 10.40 18.68
CA ARG A 434 -24.87 9.26 19.42
C ARG A 434 -23.62 9.69 20.19
N ASP A 435 -23.46 9.19 21.41
CA ASP A 435 -22.20 9.27 22.15
C ASP A 435 -21.22 8.27 21.54
N LEU A 436 -20.09 8.77 21.02
CA LEU A 436 -19.05 7.98 20.38
C LEU A 436 -17.91 7.66 21.33
N THR A 437 -17.89 8.18 22.56
CA THR A 437 -16.76 8.04 23.50
C THR A 437 -16.40 6.58 23.78
N ALA A 438 -17.38 5.74 24.10
CA ALA A 438 -17.13 4.33 24.40
C ALA A 438 -16.76 3.53 23.13
N TRP A 439 -17.38 3.89 22.00
CA TRP A 439 -17.16 3.25 20.71
C TRP A 439 -15.76 3.57 20.17
N SER A 440 -15.37 4.85 20.16
CA SER A 440 -14.09 5.33 19.66
C SER A 440 -12.93 4.76 20.47
N LYS A 441 -13.12 4.58 21.78
CA LYS A 441 -12.11 3.96 22.64
C LYS A 441 -11.75 2.55 22.15
N VAL A 442 -12.72 1.65 22.03
CA VAL A 442 -12.43 0.25 21.68
C VAL A 442 -12.07 0.05 20.22
N TRP A 443 -12.51 0.94 19.33
CA TRP A 443 -12.24 0.84 17.90
C TRP A 443 -10.96 1.58 17.46
N LEU A 444 -10.67 2.75 18.01
CA LEU A 444 -9.57 3.62 17.58
C LEU A 444 -8.37 3.61 18.53
N GLU A 445 -8.60 3.43 19.84
CA GLU A 445 -7.56 3.55 20.88
C GLU A 445 -7.10 2.20 21.44
N GLU A 446 -7.70 1.08 20.99
CA GLU A 446 -7.33 -0.27 21.42
C GLU A 446 -7.01 -1.20 20.23
N ALA A 447 -5.96 -2.01 20.37
CA ALA A 447 -5.45 -2.90 19.33
C ALA A 447 -6.19 -4.26 19.26
N GLY A 448 -6.02 -4.95 18.13
CA GLY A 448 -6.47 -6.32 17.91
C GLY A 448 -7.89 -6.46 17.35
N ILE A 449 -8.24 -7.73 17.11
CA ILE A 449 -9.43 -8.17 16.39
C ILE A 449 -10.27 -9.12 17.24
N THR A 450 -11.57 -9.18 16.95
CA THR A 450 -12.51 -10.08 17.61
C THR A 450 -12.90 -11.23 16.69
N LEU A 451 -13.15 -12.39 17.27
CA LEU A 451 -13.63 -13.58 16.59
C LEU A 451 -15.13 -13.76 16.86
N LEU A 452 -15.91 -14.02 15.80
CA LEU A 452 -17.34 -14.22 15.86
C LEU A 452 -17.68 -15.67 15.48
N ARG A 453 -18.43 -16.36 16.36
CA ARG A 453 -18.90 -17.73 16.14
C ARG A 453 -20.42 -17.82 16.31
N PRO A 454 -21.15 -18.52 15.42
CA PRO A 454 -22.55 -18.82 15.68
C PRO A 454 -22.67 -19.87 16.79
N VAL A 455 -23.59 -19.66 17.72
CA VAL A 455 -24.03 -20.60 18.75
C VAL A 455 -25.41 -21.09 18.35
N ILE A 456 -25.50 -22.37 17.98
CA ILE A 456 -26.69 -22.95 17.35
C ILE A 456 -27.24 -24.06 18.23
N GLU A 457 -28.54 -24.01 18.54
CA GLU A 457 -29.27 -25.11 19.17
C GLU A 457 -30.53 -25.41 18.35
N THR A 458 -30.78 -26.69 18.10
CA THR A 458 -31.96 -27.17 17.36
C THR A 458 -32.86 -28.04 18.23
N GLY A 459 -34.17 -27.95 17.96
CA GLY A 459 -35.18 -28.82 18.53
C GLY A 459 -35.23 -30.19 17.84
N GLU A 460 -36.01 -31.11 18.40
CA GLU A 460 -36.20 -32.46 17.84
C GLU A 460 -36.82 -32.45 16.42
N ASP A 461 -37.50 -31.37 16.05
CA ASP A 461 -38.11 -31.14 14.74
C ASP A 461 -37.15 -30.50 13.71
N GLY A 462 -35.90 -30.23 14.10
CA GLY A 462 -34.88 -29.59 13.26
C GLY A 462 -35.02 -28.07 13.15
N ALA A 463 -35.94 -27.45 13.91
CA ALA A 463 -36.03 -25.99 13.99
C ALA A 463 -34.98 -25.41 14.95
N LEU A 464 -34.49 -24.21 14.67
CA LEU A 464 -33.62 -23.45 15.55
C LEU A 464 -34.39 -23.10 16.83
N THR A 465 -33.96 -23.64 17.97
CA THR A 465 -34.43 -23.21 19.29
C THR A 465 -33.61 -22.03 19.82
N ARG A 466 -32.37 -21.89 19.33
CA ARG A 466 -31.50 -20.77 19.62
C ARG A 466 -30.50 -20.53 18.50
N LEU A 467 -30.33 -19.27 18.13
CA LEU A 467 -29.19 -18.78 17.37
C LEU A 467 -28.65 -17.56 18.12
N ALA A 468 -27.38 -17.61 18.49
CA ALA A 468 -26.68 -16.48 19.08
C ALA A 468 -25.33 -16.29 18.38
N ILE A 469 -24.72 -15.13 18.56
CA ILE A 469 -23.37 -14.83 18.07
C ILE A 469 -22.50 -14.66 19.31
N ALA A 470 -21.53 -15.55 19.47
CA ALA A 470 -20.51 -15.43 20.49
C ALA A 470 -19.35 -14.59 19.96
N GLN A 471 -18.91 -13.64 20.78
CA GLN A 471 -17.75 -12.81 20.53
C GLN A 471 -16.61 -13.23 21.45
N GLU A 472 -15.45 -13.49 20.87
CA GLU A 472 -14.22 -13.86 21.57
C GLU A 472 -13.12 -12.85 21.26
N SER A 473 -12.28 -12.56 22.25
CA SER A 473 -11.04 -11.85 21.98
C SER A 473 -10.08 -12.79 21.25
N PHE A 474 -9.67 -12.42 20.04
CA PHE A 474 -8.71 -13.24 19.28
C PHE A 474 -7.27 -13.01 19.78
N SER A 475 -6.91 -11.74 19.97
CA SER A 475 -5.61 -11.36 20.54
C SER A 475 -5.72 -11.30 22.06
N GLU A 476 -4.73 -11.84 22.78
CA GLU A 476 -4.73 -11.79 24.25
C GLU A 476 -4.75 -10.33 24.73
N GLY A 477 -5.69 -10.00 25.63
CA GLY A 477 -5.82 -8.65 26.18
C GLY A 477 -6.63 -7.66 25.33
N SER A 478 -7.11 -8.03 24.15
CA SER A 478 -8.01 -7.18 23.36
C SER A 478 -9.43 -7.14 23.95
N SER A 479 -10.09 -5.98 23.82
CA SER A 479 -11.49 -5.83 24.21
C SER A 479 -12.45 -6.41 23.17
N LEU A 480 -13.64 -6.79 23.63
CA LEU A 480 -14.79 -6.98 22.75
C LEU A 480 -15.23 -5.63 22.17
N ARG A 481 -15.78 -5.66 20.97
CA ARG A 481 -16.16 -4.49 20.19
C ARG A 481 -17.62 -4.59 19.76
N PRO A 482 -18.38 -3.48 19.79
CA PRO A 482 -19.72 -3.44 19.24
C PRO A 482 -19.64 -3.44 17.71
N HIS A 483 -20.16 -4.50 17.08
CA HIS A 483 -20.25 -4.64 15.62
C HIS A 483 -21.68 -4.41 15.15
N ARG A 484 -21.83 -3.79 13.99
CA ARG A 484 -23.09 -3.64 13.26
C ARG A 484 -22.97 -4.56 12.06
N LEU A 485 -23.65 -5.68 12.06
CA LEU A 485 -23.47 -6.72 11.04
C LEU A 485 -24.77 -7.41 10.70
N ALA A 486 -24.76 -8.25 9.67
CA ALA A 486 -25.88 -9.13 9.34
C ALA A 486 -25.54 -10.60 9.55
N VAL A 487 -26.56 -11.38 9.94
CA VAL A 487 -26.53 -12.85 9.92
C VAL A 487 -27.58 -13.35 8.95
N ALA A 488 -27.19 -14.29 8.09
CA ALA A 488 -28.07 -14.85 7.09
C ALA A 488 -28.07 -16.39 7.13
N GLY A 489 -29.19 -16.98 6.74
CA GLY A 489 -29.36 -18.42 6.57
C GLY A 489 -29.64 -18.74 5.12
N TYR A 490 -28.95 -19.74 4.58
CA TYR A 490 -29.06 -20.18 3.20
C TYR A 490 -29.46 -21.66 3.16
N SER A 491 -30.33 -22.03 2.21
CA SER A 491 -30.75 -23.42 2.03
C SER A 491 -30.90 -23.78 0.57
N LEU A 492 -30.71 -25.06 0.25
CA LEU A 492 -30.94 -25.58 -1.09
C LEU A 492 -32.44 -25.79 -1.34
N VAL A 493 -33.06 -24.85 -2.06
CA VAL A 493 -34.48 -24.86 -2.43
C VAL A 493 -34.59 -25.09 -3.93
N ASP A 494 -35.25 -26.18 -4.33
CA ASP A 494 -35.47 -26.55 -5.73
C ASP A 494 -34.19 -26.54 -6.62
N GLY A 495 -33.04 -26.85 -6.00
CA GLY A 495 -31.74 -26.91 -6.68
C GLY A 495 -30.99 -25.58 -6.77
N ALA A 496 -31.51 -24.51 -6.15
CA ALA A 496 -30.83 -23.23 -6.00
C ALA A 496 -30.57 -22.91 -4.53
N ILE A 497 -29.47 -22.22 -4.23
CA ILE A 497 -29.19 -21.76 -2.87
C ILE A 497 -29.95 -20.44 -2.67
N GLU A 498 -30.93 -20.45 -1.78
CA GLU A 498 -31.75 -19.28 -1.47
C GLU A 498 -31.49 -18.79 -0.04
N ARG A 499 -31.50 -17.46 0.15
CA ARG A 499 -31.46 -16.85 1.47
C ARG A 499 -32.84 -16.97 2.14
N VAL A 500 -32.93 -17.86 3.13
CA VAL A 500 -34.17 -18.17 3.87
C VAL A 500 -34.31 -17.35 5.15
N PHE A 501 -33.22 -16.74 5.60
CA PHE A 501 -33.14 -15.96 6.84
C PHE A 501 -32.14 -14.80 6.66
N HIS A 502 -32.44 -13.62 7.22
CA HIS A 502 -31.53 -12.47 7.23
C HIS A 502 -31.94 -11.46 8.32
N GLU A 503 -31.00 -11.09 9.18
CA GLU A 503 -31.17 -10.07 10.22
C GLU A 503 -29.91 -9.19 10.32
N GLU A 504 -30.08 -7.86 10.31
CA GLU A 504 -29.02 -6.90 10.63
C GLU A 504 -29.21 -6.40 12.07
N LEU A 505 -28.18 -6.54 12.89
CA LEU A 505 -28.22 -6.29 14.34
C LEU A 505 -26.90 -5.74 14.88
N ASP A 506 -26.97 -5.21 16.11
CA ASP A 506 -25.79 -4.83 16.88
C ASP A 506 -25.33 -6.05 17.70
N VAL A 507 -24.10 -6.50 17.48
CA VAL A 507 -23.44 -7.55 18.26
C VAL A 507 -22.53 -6.88 19.26
N ASP A 508 -22.96 -6.88 20.53
CA ASP A 508 -22.27 -6.24 21.64
C ASP A 508 -22.21 -7.18 22.86
N GLY A 509 -21.07 -7.20 23.52
CA GLY A 509 -20.74 -8.14 24.59
C GLY A 509 -20.36 -9.54 24.12
N GLU A 510 -20.27 -10.47 25.08
CA GLU A 510 -19.79 -11.85 24.86
C GLU A 510 -20.75 -12.70 24.02
N VAL A 511 -22.06 -12.49 24.16
CA VAL A 511 -23.09 -13.23 23.41
C VAL A 511 -24.24 -12.30 23.08
N THR A 512 -24.65 -12.27 21.81
CA THR A 512 -25.83 -11.56 21.32
C THR A 512 -26.82 -12.55 20.73
N GLU A 513 -28.06 -12.54 21.20
CA GLU A 513 -29.12 -13.42 20.67
C GLU A 513 -29.68 -12.88 19.35
N VAL A 514 -29.91 -13.79 18.40
CA VAL A 514 -30.54 -13.50 17.10
C VAL A 514 -32.00 -13.91 17.20
N GLU A 515 -32.81 -13.07 17.88
CA GLU A 515 -34.18 -13.41 18.27
C GLU A 515 -35.07 -13.82 17.10
N SER A 516 -34.82 -13.24 15.91
CA SER A 516 -35.65 -13.50 14.73
C SER A 516 -35.44 -14.89 14.12
N ALA A 517 -34.39 -15.61 14.53
CA ALA A 517 -34.10 -16.96 14.04
C ALA A 517 -34.91 -18.08 14.74
N ALA A 518 -35.55 -17.78 15.87
CA ALA A 518 -36.27 -18.77 16.66
C ALA A 518 -37.45 -19.39 15.88
N GLY A 519 -37.49 -20.72 15.82
CA GLY A 519 -38.55 -21.49 15.15
C GLY A 519 -38.39 -21.61 13.63
N ILE A 520 -37.33 -21.05 13.02
CA ILE A 520 -36.97 -21.29 11.63
C ILE A 520 -36.34 -22.69 11.51
N ALA A 521 -36.63 -23.45 10.47
CA ALA A 521 -35.90 -24.69 10.17
C ALA A 521 -34.39 -24.38 10.03
N ARG A 522 -33.50 -25.19 10.63
CA ARG A 522 -32.05 -24.95 10.52
C ARG A 522 -31.65 -24.83 9.04
N PRO A 523 -31.14 -23.67 8.59
CA PRO A 523 -30.65 -23.52 7.23
C PRO A 523 -29.43 -24.40 6.99
N ASP A 524 -29.21 -24.84 5.74
CA ASP A 524 -28.02 -25.62 5.38
C ASP A 524 -26.70 -24.87 5.67
N LEU A 525 -26.72 -23.54 5.55
CA LEU A 525 -25.63 -22.64 5.92
C LEU A 525 -26.15 -21.47 6.78
N ILE A 526 -25.50 -21.21 7.91
CA ILE A 526 -25.66 -19.99 8.70
C ILE A 526 -24.38 -19.17 8.54
N LEU A 527 -24.51 -17.98 7.94
CA LEU A 527 -23.40 -17.07 7.67
C LEU A 527 -23.49 -15.84 8.59
N VAL A 528 -22.49 -15.69 9.46
CA VAL A 528 -22.28 -14.46 10.24
C VAL A 528 -21.50 -13.47 9.38
N ASN A 529 -21.82 -12.18 9.51
CA ASN A 529 -21.24 -11.09 8.70
C ASN A 529 -21.62 -11.16 7.21
N ASP A 530 -22.87 -11.54 6.92
CA ASP A 530 -23.46 -11.41 5.57
C ASP A 530 -23.35 -9.94 5.11
N GLY A 531 -23.01 -9.72 3.84
CA GLY A 531 -22.78 -8.36 3.30
C GLY A 531 -21.46 -7.69 3.71
N ASP A 532 -20.59 -8.39 4.44
CA ASP A 532 -19.23 -7.94 4.78
C ASP A 532 -19.18 -6.61 5.54
N LEU A 533 -20.05 -6.45 6.54
CA LEU A 533 -20.24 -5.18 7.27
C LEU A 533 -19.24 -4.98 8.41
N ALA A 534 -18.77 -6.06 9.03
CA ALA A 534 -17.90 -6.02 10.20
C ALA A 534 -16.41 -6.18 9.86
N TYR A 535 -15.57 -5.60 10.71
CA TYR A 535 -14.15 -5.92 10.82
C TYR A 535 -13.94 -6.94 11.95
N ALA A 536 -14.12 -8.22 11.62
CA ALA A 536 -13.98 -9.32 12.56
C ALA A 536 -13.58 -10.59 11.83
N LYS A 537 -12.96 -11.52 12.56
CA LYS A 537 -12.80 -12.90 12.08
C LYS A 537 -14.11 -13.63 12.28
N VAL A 538 -14.51 -14.44 11.29
CA VAL A 538 -15.74 -15.24 11.35
C VAL A 538 -15.39 -16.73 11.34
N ARG A 539 -16.27 -17.55 11.92
CA ARG A 539 -16.22 -19.01 11.85
C ARG A 539 -17.56 -19.57 11.46
N LEU A 540 -17.53 -20.57 10.61
CA LEU A 540 -18.68 -21.41 10.29
C LEU A 540 -18.75 -22.55 11.30
N ASP A 541 -19.97 -22.97 11.66
CA ASP A 541 -20.16 -24.28 12.29
C ASP A 541 -19.88 -25.42 11.29
N GLU A 542 -19.73 -26.64 11.80
CA GLU A 542 -19.31 -27.80 11.01
C GLU A 542 -20.26 -28.09 9.83
N GLU A 543 -21.57 -28.04 10.06
CA GLU A 543 -22.58 -28.29 9.02
C GLU A 543 -22.56 -27.18 7.96
N SER A 544 -22.47 -25.92 8.38
CA SER A 544 -22.35 -24.76 7.48
C SER A 544 -21.07 -24.81 6.63
N LEU A 545 -19.93 -25.16 7.23
CA LEU A 545 -18.66 -25.29 6.51
C LEU A 545 -18.72 -26.41 5.47
N ALA A 546 -19.29 -27.56 5.85
CA ALA A 546 -19.46 -28.70 4.94
C ALA A 546 -20.35 -28.32 3.74
N PHE A 547 -21.47 -27.63 4.00
CA PHE A 547 -22.35 -27.16 2.94
C PHE A 547 -21.68 -26.14 2.01
N ALA A 548 -21.02 -25.12 2.58
CA ALA A 548 -20.31 -24.10 1.81
C ALA A 548 -19.21 -24.72 0.95
N THR A 549 -18.44 -25.67 1.50
CA THR A 549 -17.35 -26.33 0.77
C THR A 549 -17.86 -27.17 -0.40
N ALA A 550 -18.96 -27.90 -0.20
CA ALA A 550 -19.55 -28.74 -1.24
C ALA A 550 -20.23 -27.94 -2.37
N ASN A 551 -20.67 -26.71 -2.09
CA ASN A 551 -21.53 -25.95 -2.98
C ASN A 551 -20.99 -24.56 -3.36
N ILE A 552 -19.70 -24.27 -3.15
CA ILE A 552 -19.13 -22.92 -3.38
C ILE A 552 -19.45 -22.35 -4.77
N ALA A 553 -19.44 -23.22 -5.79
CA ALA A 553 -19.69 -22.86 -7.17
C ALA A 553 -21.17 -22.55 -7.47
N SER A 554 -22.07 -22.87 -6.55
CA SER A 554 -23.52 -22.65 -6.66
C SER A 554 -24.00 -21.37 -6.00
N PHE A 555 -23.13 -20.64 -5.28
CA PHE A 555 -23.44 -19.31 -4.76
C PHE A 555 -23.33 -18.27 -5.89
N THR A 556 -24.48 -17.68 -6.24
CA THR A 556 -24.59 -16.72 -7.34
C THR A 556 -24.34 -15.28 -6.92
N ASP A 557 -24.44 -14.96 -5.62
CA ASP A 557 -24.07 -13.65 -5.09
C ASP A 557 -22.54 -13.58 -4.84
N PRO A 558 -21.80 -12.74 -5.58
CA PRO A 558 -20.34 -12.66 -5.46
C PRO A 558 -19.88 -12.21 -4.07
N LEU A 559 -20.64 -11.34 -3.39
CA LEU A 559 -20.28 -10.85 -2.05
C LEU A 559 -20.39 -11.96 -1.01
N THR A 560 -21.50 -12.71 -0.98
CA THR A 560 -21.67 -13.89 -0.12
C THR A 560 -20.55 -14.91 -0.35
N ARG A 561 -20.24 -15.22 -1.62
CA ARG A 561 -19.13 -16.11 -1.98
C ARG A 561 -17.78 -15.59 -1.47
N SER A 562 -17.52 -14.28 -1.58
CA SER A 562 -16.31 -13.64 -1.07
C SER A 562 -16.16 -13.75 0.45
N VAL A 563 -17.25 -13.58 1.22
CA VAL A 563 -17.24 -13.74 2.68
C VAL A 563 -16.94 -15.19 3.07
N LEU A 564 -17.54 -16.17 2.37
CA LEU A 564 -17.25 -17.60 2.58
C LEU A 564 -15.79 -17.95 2.28
N MET A 565 -15.26 -17.48 1.14
CA MET A 565 -13.87 -17.70 0.76
C MET A 565 -12.88 -17.04 1.72
N SER A 566 -13.19 -15.84 2.22
CA SER A 566 -12.37 -15.14 3.21
C SER A 566 -12.41 -15.81 4.58
N THR A 567 -13.58 -16.33 4.98
CA THR A 567 -13.73 -17.13 6.21
C THR A 567 -12.91 -18.41 6.14
N ALA A 568 -13.00 -19.16 5.03
CA ALA A 568 -12.23 -20.37 4.83
C ALA A 568 -10.71 -20.09 4.79
N TRP A 569 -10.30 -18.98 4.18
CA TRP A 569 -8.92 -18.51 4.18
C TRP A 569 -8.41 -18.21 5.60
N ASP A 570 -9.19 -17.47 6.39
CA ASP A 570 -8.85 -17.18 7.79
C ASP A 570 -8.72 -18.47 8.62
N MET A 571 -9.66 -19.41 8.47
CA MET A 571 -9.60 -20.72 9.13
C MET A 571 -8.36 -21.51 8.72
N CYS A 572 -7.96 -21.46 7.44
CA CYS A 572 -6.73 -22.08 6.96
C CYS A 572 -5.48 -21.46 7.59
N ARG A 573 -5.41 -20.13 7.68
CA ARG A 573 -4.28 -19.40 8.29
C ARG A 573 -4.15 -19.64 9.80
N ASP A 574 -5.25 -19.94 10.47
CA ASP A 574 -5.29 -20.21 11.91
C ASP A 574 -5.14 -21.71 12.24
N GLY A 575 -4.97 -22.58 11.24
CA GLY A 575 -4.87 -24.03 11.44
C GLY A 575 -6.19 -24.70 11.84
N GLU A 576 -7.34 -24.05 11.60
CA GLU A 576 -8.68 -24.59 11.83
C GLU A 576 -9.26 -25.27 10.58
N MET A 577 -8.66 -25.07 9.40
CA MET A 577 -8.98 -25.77 8.15
C MET A 577 -7.69 -26.29 7.51
N PRO A 578 -7.61 -27.59 7.12
CA PRO A 578 -6.43 -28.11 6.42
C PRO A 578 -6.14 -27.34 5.12
N ALA A 579 -4.87 -27.06 4.86
CA ALA A 579 -4.45 -26.29 3.68
C ALA A 579 -4.91 -26.93 2.37
N ARG A 580 -4.82 -28.26 2.25
CA ARG A 580 -5.31 -28.99 1.06
C ARG A 580 -6.84 -28.93 0.91
N ALA A 581 -7.59 -28.83 1.99
CA ALA A 581 -9.04 -28.61 1.92
C ALA A 581 -9.35 -27.22 1.37
N TYR A 582 -8.65 -26.19 1.84
CA TYR A 582 -8.78 -24.82 1.32
C TYR A 582 -8.38 -24.73 -0.17
N LEU A 583 -7.28 -25.37 -0.58
CA LEU A 583 -6.85 -25.38 -1.98
C LEU A 583 -7.91 -26.00 -2.89
N ASN A 584 -8.54 -27.10 -2.46
CA ASN A 584 -9.63 -27.71 -3.20
C ASN A 584 -10.85 -26.80 -3.33
N LEU A 585 -11.23 -26.12 -2.24
CA LEU A 585 -12.29 -25.12 -2.23
C LEU A 585 -11.99 -23.96 -3.19
N ALA A 586 -10.79 -23.38 -3.09
CA ALA A 586 -10.36 -22.27 -3.95
C ALA A 586 -10.40 -22.66 -5.42
N LEU A 587 -9.82 -23.82 -5.80
CA LEU A 587 -9.86 -24.30 -7.18
C LEU A 587 -11.29 -24.60 -7.69
N ALA A 588 -12.22 -24.95 -6.82
CA ALA A 588 -13.64 -25.14 -7.17
C ALA A 588 -14.39 -23.81 -7.37
N ALA A 589 -13.96 -22.73 -6.70
CA ALA A 589 -14.54 -21.41 -6.85
C ALA A 589 -14.06 -20.69 -8.13
N LEU A 590 -12.80 -20.90 -8.55
CA LEU A 590 -12.20 -20.19 -9.69
C LEU A 590 -13.06 -20.18 -10.97
N PRO A 591 -13.71 -21.27 -11.44
CA PRO A 591 -14.46 -21.27 -12.69
C PRO A 591 -15.68 -20.34 -12.71
N VAL A 592 -16.26 -20.06 -11.53
CA VAL A 592 -17.48 -19.25 -11.40
C VAL A 592 -17.21 -17.84 -10.88
N GLU A 593 -15.95 -17.51 -10.60
CA GLU A 593 -15.56 -16.18 -10.12
C GLU A 593 -15.50 -15.21 -11.30
N ASP A 594 -16.47 -14.30 -11.33
CA ASP A 594 -16.68 -13.29 -12.36
C ASP A 594 -16.15 -11.90 -11.96
N ASN A 595 -15.92 -11.66 -10.67
CA ASN A 595 -15.27 -10.45 -10.21
C ASN A 595 -13.75 -10.57 -10.32
N ALA A 596 -13.13 -9.71 -11.14
CA ALA A 596 -11.70 -9.79 -11.45
C ALA A 596 -10.80 -9.59 -10.21
N MET A 597 -11.19 -8.71 -9.28
CA MET A 597 -10.45 -8.48 -8.03
C MET A 597 -10.50 -9.72 -7.13
N MET A 598 -11.67 -10.36 -7.03
CA MET A 598 -11.82 -11.59 -6.26
C MET A 598 -11.08 -12.77 -6.87
N LEU A 599 -11.08 -12.88 -8.20
CA LEU A 599 -10.29 -13.88 -8.90
C LEU A 599 -8.79 -13.70 -8.61
N GLN A 600 -8.29 -12.45 -8.63
CA GLN A 600 -6.90 -12.14 -8.31
C GLN A 600 -6.57 -12.50 -6.85
N LEU A 601 -7.46 -12.16 -5.91
CA LEU A 601 -7.30 -12.49 -4.50
C LEU A 601 -7.32 -14.01 -4.27
N ALA A 602 -8.23 -14.74 -4.91
CA ALA A 602 -8.32 -16.20 -4.81
C ALA A 602 -7.04 -16.88 -5.31
N LEU A 603 -6.51 -16.45 -6.46
CA LEU A 603 -5.25 -16.97 -7.00
C LEU A 603 -4.06 -16.64 -6.10
N ARG A 604 -4.00 -15.42 -5.52
CA ARG A 604 -2.95 -15.03 -4.57
C ARG A 604 -2.98 -15.88 -3.29
N ARG A 605 -4.16 -16.08 -2.71
CA ARG A 605 -4.34 -16.90 -1.50
C ARG A 605 -4.07 -18.38 -1.77
N LEU A 606 -4.46 -18.89 -2.94
CA LEU A 606 -4.13 -20.24 -3.38
C LEU A 606 -2.62 -20.44 -3.49
N ASP A 607 -1.94 -19.49 -4.14
CA ASP A 607 -0.48 -19.47 -4.22
C ASP A 607 0.15 -19.40 -2.83
N GLU A 608 -0.29 -18.51 -1.95
CA GLU A 608 0.21 -18.43 -0.57
C GLU A 608 0.01 -19.74 0.19
N ALA A 609 -1.22 -20.29 0.26
CA ALA A 609 -1.50 -21.56 0.94
C ALA A 609 -0.58 -22.69 0.46
N LEU A 610 -0.39 -22.80 -0.86
CA LEU A 610 0.45 -23.83 -1.46
C LEU A 610 1.92 -23.70 -1.04
N ARG A 611 2.39 -22.46 -0.89
CA ARG A 611 3.79 -22.13 -0.57
C ARG A 611 4.10 -22.17 0.90
N THR A 612 3.10 -21.99 1.76
CA THR A 612 3.35 -21.70 3.17
C THR A 612 2.68 -22.67 4.12
N PHE A 613 1.50 -23.19 3.80
CA PHE A 613 0.65 -23.92 4.75
C PHE A 613 0.53 -25.42 4.47
N VAL A 614 0.87 -25.88 3.26
CA VAL A 614 0.84 -27.33 2.96
C VAL A 614 1.92 -28.06 3.74
N SER A 615 1.53 -29.13 4.42
CA SER A 615 2.42 -29.99 5.19
C SER A 615 3.58 -30.52 4.33
N PRO A 616 4.82 -30.61 4.87
CA PRO A 616 5.96 -31.13 4.14
C PRO A 616 5.74 -32.51 3.50
N GLU A 617 4.90 -33.36 4.13
CA GLU A 617 4.60 -34.72 3.63
C GLU A 617 3.86 -34.71 2.29
N TYR A 618 2.89 -33.81 2.11
CA TYR A 618 1.99 -33.78 0.94
C TYR A 618 2.39 -32.75 -0.12
N ARG A 619 3.40 -31.95 0.17
CA ARG A 619 3.68 -30.72 -0.56
C ARG A 619 4.00 -30.93 -2.03
N THR A 620 4.94 -31.83 -2.34
CA THR A 620 5.38 -32.07 -3.72
C THR A 620 4.22 -32.55 -4.60
N GLU A 621 3.39 -33.45 -4.08
CA GLU A 621 2.20 -33.95 -4.78
C GLU A 621 1.16 -32.84 -4.98
N THR A 622 0.88 -32.07 -3.91
CA THR A 622 -0.10 -30.99 -3.95
C THR A 622 0.29 -29.89 -4.94
N ILE A 623 1.58 -29.50 -4.99
CA ILE A 623 2.07 -28.51 -5.96
C ILE A 623 1.86 -29.00 -7.39
N ALA A 624 2.19 -30.27 -7.66
CA ALA A 624 2.01 -30.85 -8.99
C ALA A 624 0.51 -30.86 -9.39
N GLU A 625 -0.38 -31.29 -8.49
CA GLU A 625 -1.83 -31.34 -8.75
C GLU A 625 -2.42 -29.95 -8.99
N VAL A 626 -2.11 -28.98 -8.13
CA VAL A 626 -2.62 -27.60 -8.25
C VAL A 626 -2.19 -26.98 -9.57
N ALA A 627 -0.91 -27.10 -9.94
CA ALA A 627 -0.41 -26.56 -11.20
C ALA A 627 -1.06 -27.22 -12.44
N GLU A 628 -1.31 -28.54 -12.40
CA GLU A 628 -2.04 -29.23 -13.45
C GLU A 628 -3.49 -28.75 -13.57
N ARG A 629 -4.19 -28.57 -12.43
CA ARG A 629 -5.55 -28.05 -12.40
C ARG A 629 -5.63 -26.61 -12.92
N LEU A 630 -4.68 -25.75 -12.58
CA LEU A 630 -4.61 -24.38 -13.10
C LEU A 630 -4.43 -24.36 -14.63
N LEU A 631 -3.57 -25.24 -15.19
CA LEU A 631 -3.43 -25.38 -16.65
C LEU A 631 -4.73 -25.87 -17.31
N LEU A 632 -5.44 -26.81 -16.69
CA LEU A 632 -6.73 -27.28 -17.20
C LEU A 632 -7.80 -26.17 -17.15
N LEU A 633 -7.84 -25.40 -16.08
CA LEU A 633 -8.72 -24.25 -15.95
C LEU A 633 -8.39 -23.19 -17.01
N ALA A 634 -7.12 -22.87 -17.22
CA ALA A 634 -6.70 -21.95 -18.29
C ALA A 634 -7.18 -22.40 -19.68
N ARG A 635 -7.10 -23.71 -19.96
CA ARG A 635 -7.58 -24.32 -21.22
C ARG A 635 -9.10 -24.28 -21.42
N THR A 636 -9.85 -24.22 -20.32
CA THR A 636 -11.32 -24.28 -20.34
C THR A 636 -11.98 -22.94 -20.05
N ALA A 637 -11.21 -21.94 -19.60
CA ALA A 637 -11.66 -20.57 -19.45
C ALA A 637 -12.11 -19.97 -20.79
N ALA A 638 -12.98 -18.96 -20.70
CA ALA A 638 -13.45 -18.25 -21.89
C ALA A 638 -12.27 -17.65 -22.66
N SER A 639 -12.21 -17.92 -23.97
CA SER A 639 -11.17 -17.42 -24.86
C SER A 639 -11.02 -15.90 -24.81
N GLY A 640 -9.79 -15.41 -24.56
CA GLY A 640 -9.49 -13.98 -24.51
C GLY A 640 -10.01 -13.26 -23.27
N SER A 641 -10.45 -14.00 -22.25
CA SER A 641 -10.85 -13.42 -20.97
C SER A 641 -9.64 -13.12 -20.07
N ASP A 642 -9.81 -12.18 -19.14
CA ASP A 642 -8.83 -11.91 -18.09
C ASP A 642 -8.58 -13.16 -17.25
N GLN A 643 -9.62 -13.95 -16.98
CA GLN A 643 -9.53 -15.21 -16.26
C GLN A 643 -8.58 -16.19 -16.95
N GLN A 644 -8.67 -16.34 -18.28
CA GLN A 644 -7.75 -17.20 -19.03
C GLN A 644 -6.29 -16.75 -18.83
N GLN A 645 -6.01 -15.45 -18.98
CA GLN A 645 -4.66 -14.91 -18.80
C GLN A 645 -4.16 -15.13 -17.37
N MET A 646 -4.94 -14.76 -16.36
CA MET A 646 -4.59 -14.92 -14.95
C MET A 646 -4.33 -16.39 -14.56
N LEU A 647 -5.10 -17.33 -15.10
CA LEU A 647 -4.90 -18.76 -14.88
C LEU A 647 -3.61 -19.29 -15.53
N VAL A 648 -3.26 -18.82 -16.73
CA VAL A 648 -1.96 -19.15 -17.36
C VAL A 648 -0.80 -18.63 -16.49
N ARG A 649 -0.88 -17.39 -16.02
CA ARG A 649 0.12 -16.79 -15.12
C ARG A 649 0.26 -17.58 -13.83
N ALA A 650 -0.86 -17.92 -13.18
CA ALA A 650 -0.87 -18.73 -11.96
C ALA A 650 -0.31 -20.14 -12.18
N ALA A 651 -0.62 -20.77 -13.32
CA ALA A 651 -0.07 -22.07 -13.71
C ALA A 651 1.45 -22.00 -13.93
N ALA A 652 1.94 -20.97 -14.64
CA ALA A 652 3.36 -20.72 -14.84
C ALA A 652 4.09 -20.53 -13.50
N HIS A 653 3.50 -19.73 -12.62
CA HIS A 653 4.05 -19.45 -11.31
C HIS A 653 4.12 -20.69 -10.39
N ASN A 654 3.26 -21.70 -10.62
CA ASN A 654 3.20 -22.91 -9.78
C ASN A 654 3.73 -24.19 -10.44
N ALA A 655 4.12 -24.16 -11.71
CA ALA A 655 4.66 -25.32 -12.41
C ALA A 655 5.89 -25.92 -11.69
N ALA A 656 5.88 -27.24 -11.49
CA ALA A 656 6.91 -27.96 -10.76
C ALA A 656 7.36 -29.27 -11.43
N THR A 657 6.64 -29.76 -12.44
CA THR A 657 6.98 -31.01 -13.13
C THR A 657 7.48 -30.78 -14.56
N PRO A 658 8.32 -31.67 -15.13
CA PRO A 658 8.77 -31.55 -16.51
C PRO A 658 7.62 -31.41 -17.52
N ALA A 659 6.53 -32.18 -17.34
CA ALA A 659 5.38 -32.12 -18.23
C ALA A 659 4.66 -30.75 -18.20
N GLN A 660 4.62 -30.10 -17.03
CA GLN A 660 4.07 -28.75 -16.90
C GLN A 660 4.97 -27.72 -17.59
N PHE A 661 6.28 -27.80 -17.39
CA PHE A 661 7.22 -26.91 -18.09
C PHE A 661 7.21 -27.13 -19.61
N ASP A 662 7.07 -28.37 -20.09
CA ASP A 662 6.88 -28.66 -21.52
C ASP A 662 5.61 -27.99 -22.06
N ALA A 663 4.49 -28.05 -21.33
CA ALA A 663 3.27 -27.37 -21.72
C ALA A 663 3.44 -25.84 -21.76
N LEU A 664 4.11 -25.25 -20.77
CA LEU A 664 4.42 -23.81 -20.76
C LEU A 664 5.36 -23.42 -21.91
N LYS A 665 6.31 -24.30 -22.28
CA LYS A 665 7.23 -24.07 -23.40
C LYS A 665 6.48 -24.03 -24.72
N LEU A 666 5.50 -24.92 -24.93
CA LEU A 666 4.66 -24.90 -26.12
C LEU A 666 3.80 -23.64 -26.20
N LEU A 667 3.30 -23.15 -25.06
CA LEU A 667 2.63 -21.84 -24.98
C LEU A 667 3.60 -20.71 -25.32
N TYR A 668 4.79 -20.70 -24.73
CA TYR A 668 5.80 -19.66 -24.96
C TYR A 668 6.28 -19.58 -26.42
N SER A 669 6.51 -20.73 -27.07
CA SER A 669 6.93 -20.78 -28.48
C SER A 669 5.80 -20.55 -29.47
N GLY A 670 4.55 -20.54 -29.01
CA GLY A 670 3.36 -20.47 -29.86
C GLY A 670 3.07 -21.76 -30.65
N GLU A 671 3.76 -22.88 -30.34
CA GLU A 671 3.48 -24.20 -30.92
C GLU A 671 2.13 -24.77 -30.45
N GLU A 672 1.76 -24.48 -29.20
CA GLU A 672 0.40 -24.64 -28.67
C GLU A 672 -0.11 -23.25 -28.31
N THR A 673 -1.29 -22.87 -28.78
CA THR A 673 -1.92 -21.60 -28.39
C THR A 673 -3.31 -21.89 -27.85
N LEU A 674 -3.64 -21.24 -26.73
CA LEU A 674 -5.02 -21.19 -26.27
C LEU A 674 -5.75 -20.15 -27.12
N SER A 675 -6.91 -20.52 -27.67
CA SER A 675 -7.68 -19.58 -28.48
C SER A 675 -7.99 -18.32 -27.67
N GLY A 676 -7.61 -17.16 -28.21
CA GLY A 676 -7.80 -15.85 -27.57
C GLY A 676 -6.70 -15.42 -26.60
N LEU A 677 -5.75 -16.29 -26.26
CA LEU A 677 -4.60 -15.91 -25.44
C LEU A 677 -3.64 -15.03 -26.23
N ASP A 678 -3.47 -13.79 -25.78
CA ASP A 678 -2.46 -12.89 -26.30
C ASP A 678 -1.12 -13.15 -25.60
N LEU A 679 -0.11 -13.55 -26.35
CA LEU A 679 1.27 -13.70 -25.85
C LEU A 679 1.98 -12.35 -25.92
N ASP A 680 1.41 -11.39 -25.18
CA ASP A 680 2.01 -10.08 -24.99
C ASP A 680 3.36 -10.19 -24.25
N VAL A 681 4.13 -9.09 -24.27
CA VAL A 681 5.49 -9.08 -23.72
C VAL A 681 5.52 -9.42 -22.22
N ASP A 682 4.50 -9.01 -21.45
CA ASP A 682 4.42 -9.27 -20.02
C ASP A 682 4.20 -10.76 -19.76
N LEU A 683 3.27 -11.39 -20.49
CA LEU A 683 3.04 -12.83 -20.37
C LEU A 683 4.24 -13.64 -20.86
N LYS A 684 4.93 -13.20 -21.92
CA LYS A 684 6.18 -13.84 -22.38
C LYS A 684 7.26 -13.83 -21.28
N TRP A 685 7.46 -12.71 -20.60
CA TRP A 685 8.40 -12.62 -19.49
C TRP A 685 8.04 -13.58 -18.35
N GLU A 686 6.78 -13.64 -17.95
CA GLU A 686 6.35 -14.56 -16.89
C GLU A 686 6.53 -16.03 -17.26
N LEU A 687 6.18 -16.41 -18.49
CA LEU A 687 6.41 -17.76 -19.01
C LEU A 687 7.91 -18.07 -19.06
N LEU A 688 8.73 -17.13 -19.53
CA LEU A 688 10.18 -17.30 -19.60
C LEU A 688 10.80 -17.46 -18.22
N ILE A 689 10.43 -16.62 -17.23
CA ILE A 689 10.90 -16.74 -15.85
C ILE A 689 10.53 -18.11 -15.27
N ALA A 690 9.33 -18.61 -15.53
CA ALA A 690 8.92 -19.95 -15.11
C ALA A 690 9.77 -21.05 -15.77
N LEU A 691 10.04 -20.94 -17.07
CA LEU A 691 10.88 -21.88 -17.82
C LEU A 691 12.33 -21.87 -17.34
N VAL A 692 12.89 -20.70 -17.04
CA VAL A 692 14.24 -20.54 -16.48
C VAL A 692 14.32 -21.16 -15.09
N ARG A 693 13.33 -20.90 -14.22
CA ARG A 693 13.23 -21.56 -12.90
C ARG A 693 13.22 -23.09 -13.04
N GLY A 694 12.50 -23.61 -14.05
CA GLY A 694 12.43 -25.04 -14.35
C GLY A 694 13.68 -25.63 -15.03
N GLY A 695 14.67 -24.81 -15.37
CA GLY A 695 15.87 -25.23 -16.11
C GLY A 695 15.61 -25.60 -17.57
N VAL A 696 14.49 -25.14 -18.15
CA VAL A 696 14.07 -25.41 -19.54
C VAL A 696 14.49 -24.31 -20.50
N ALA A 697 14.72 -23.10 -19.98
CA ALA A 697 15.28 -21.94 -20.68
C ALA A 697 16.55 -21.46 -19.97
N ASP A 698 17.43 -20.75 -20.69
CA ASP A 698 18.73 -20.31 -20.19
C ASP A 698 19.04 -18.82 -20.47
N GLU A 699 20.27 -18.40 -20.22
CA GLU A 699 20.72 -17.02 -20.43
C GLU A 699 20.53 -16.54 -21.87
N ALA A 700 20.62 -17.41 -22.87
CA ALA A 700 20.43 -17.02 -24.26
C ALA A 700 18.96 -16.66 -24.53
N ASP A 701 18.02 -17.38 -23.92
CA ASP A 701 16.59 -17.07 -24.02
C ASP A 701 16.26 -15.74 -23.30
N ILE A 702 16.86 -15.50 -22.12
CA ILE A 702 16.72 -14.25 -21.36
C ILE A 702 17.23 -13.07 -22.19
N ALA A 703 18.47 -13.17 -22.69
CA ALA A 703 19.09 -12.11 -23.48
C ALA A 703 18.34 -11.83 -24.79
N ALA A 704 17.71 -12.85 -25.38
CA ALA A 704 16.89 -12.66 -26.58
C ALA A 704 15.64 -11.80 -26.29
N LEU A 705 14.90 -12.09 -25.21
CA LEU A 705 13.70 -11.33 -24.86
C LEU A 705 14.06 -9.94 -24.30
N GLU A 706 15.16 -9.80 -23.56
CA GLU A 706 15.67 -8.50 -23.10
C GLU A 706 16.06 -7.60 -24.28
N ALA A 707 16.63 -8.17 -25.34
CA ALA A 707 16.92 -7.41 -26.57
C ALA A 707 15.66 -7.00 -27.35
N GLU A 708 14.54 -7.72 -27.19
CA GLU A 708 13.24 -7.33 -27.74
C GLU A 708 12.54 -6.27 -26.87
N ASP A 709 12.74 -6.31 -25.55
CA ASP A 709 12.15 -5.41 -24.56
C ASP A 709 13.21 -4.64 -23.77
N ASP A 710 13.90 -3.69 -24.42
CA ASP A 710 14.94 -2.84 -23.79
C ASP A 710 14.35 -1.71 -22.91
N THR A 711 13.19 -1.94 -22.34
CA THR A 711 12.56 -1.02 -21.37
C THR A 711 13.10 -1.27 -19.97
N MET A 712 12.83 -0.34 -19.04
CA MET A 712 13.12 -0.53 -17.62
C MET A 712 12.51 -1.83 -17.08
N THR A 713 11.22 -2.07 -17.34
CA THR A 713 10.52 -3.29 -16.89
C THR A 713 11.08 -4.55 -17.55
N GLY A 714 11.48 -4.49 -18.82
CA GLY A 714 12.13 -5.61 -19.49
C GLY A 714 13.47 -5.99 -18.85
N ARG A 715 14.29 -4.99 -18.50
CA ARG A 715 15.56 -5.20 -17.76
C ARG A 715 15.31 -5.75 -16.34
N GLN A 716 14.27 -5.29 -15.65
CA GLN A 716 13.85 -5.82 -14.35
C GLN A 716 13.42 -7.29 -14.44
N ASN A 717 12.62 -7.65 -15.45
CA ASN A 717 12.21 -9.02 -15.72
C ASN A 717 13.41 -9.91 -16.08
N ALA A 718 14.36 -9.40 -16.86
CA ALA A 718 15.60 -10.10 -17.16
C ALA A 718 16.44 -10.35 -15.90
N ALA A 719 16.58 -9.36 -15.01
CA ALA A 719 17.25 -9.51 -13.72
C ALA A 719 16.57 -10.56 -12.82
N CYS A 720 15.23 -10.56 -12.77
CA CYS A 720 14.45 -11.60 -12.11
C CYS A 720 14.73 -12.99 -12.71
N ALA A 721 14.68 -13.13 -14.04
CA ALA A 721 14.93 -14.40 -14.72
C ALA A 721 16.34 -14.93 -14.44
N ARG A 722 17.37 -14.06 -14.48
CA ARG A 722 18.75 -14.43 -14.16
C ARG A 722 18.88 -14.92 -12.72
N ALA A 723 18.33 -14.18 -11.76
CA ALA A 723 18.30 -14.57 -10.35
C ALA A 723 17.51 -15.87 -10.12
N ALA A 724 16.56 -16.20 -10.99
CA ALA A 724 15.78 -17.43 -10.99
C ALA A 724 16.50 -18.64 -11.59
N ARG A 725 17.79 -18.59 -11.93
CA ARG A 725 18.51 -19.81 -12.34
C ARG A 725 18.91 -20.65 -11.11
N SER A 726 18.71 -21.96 -11.21
CA SER A 726 19.00 -22.92 -10.13
C SER A 726 20.49 -23.29 -10.08
N ASP A 727 21.34 -22.35 -9.69
CA ASP A 727 22.79 -22.54 -9.58
C ASP A 727 23.36 -21.80 -8.35
N ALA A 728 24.27 -22.45 -7.60
CA ALA A 728 24.79 -21.91 -6.36
C ALA A 728 25.61 -20.61 -6.55
N TYR A 729 26.35 -20.48 -7.65
CA TYR A 729 27.08 -19.26 -7.97
C TYR A 729 26.09 -18.13 -8.29
N VAL A 730 25.04 -18.42 -9.07
CA VAL A 730 23.99 -17.44 -9.38
C VAL A 730 23.31 -16.94 -8.10
N LYS A 731 23.00 -17.82 -7.13
CA LYS A 731 22.41 -17.41 -5.86
C LYS A 731 23.34 -16.50 -5.06
N ALA A 732 24.63 -16.82 -5.01
CA ALA A 732 25.62 -15.97 -4.34
C ALA A 732 25.72 -14.60 -5.01
N GLU A 733 25.78 -14.53 -6.34
CA GLU A 733 25.85 -13.26 -7.09
C GLU A 733 24.60 -12.40 -6.91
N ALA A 734 23.41 -13.02 -6.96
CA ALA A 734 22.15 -12.32 -6.69
C ALA A 734 22.09 -11.81 -5.26
N TRP A 735 22.50 -12.62 -4.28
CA TRP A 735 22.57 -12.25 -2.87
C TRP A 735 23.48 -11.05 -2.62
N GLU A 736 24.71 -11.08 -3.14
CA GLU A 736 25.67 -9.97 -3.02
C GLU A 736 25.11 -8.68 -3.62
N SER A 737 24.54 -8.76 -4.83
CA SER A 737 23.92 -7.62 -5.50
C SER A 737 22.77 -7.05 -4.66
N ILE A 738 21.83 -7.90 -4.24
CA ILE A 738 20.63 -7.50 -3.48
C ILE A 738 20.99 -6.93 -2.10
N LEU A 739 22.01 -7.42 -1.42
CA LEU A 739 22.33 -6.94 -0.07
C LEU A 739 23.36 -5.81 -0.04
N ARG A 740 24.23 -5.69 -1.04
CA ARG A 740 25.45 -4.87 -0.92
C ARG A 740 25.68 -3.88 -2.07
N ASP A 741 24.88 -3.89 -3.12
CA ASP A 741 24.97 -2.88 -4.19
C ASP A 741 24.05 -1.69 -3.86
N PRO A 742 24.60 -0.52 -3.46
CA PRO A 742 23.81 0.68 -3.18
C PRO A 742 23.34 1.38 -4.46
N SER A 743 23.83 0.99 -5.64
CA SER A 743 23.45 1.59 -6.92
C SER A 743 22.22 0.95 -7.55
N LEU A 744 21.76 -0.20 -7.02
CA LEU A 744 20.56 -0.88 -7.51
C LEU A 744 19.29 -0.13 -7.08
N PRO A 745 18.45 0.28 -8.05
CA PRO A 745 17.13 0.81 -7.75
C PRO A 745 16.25 -0.22 -7.03
N ASN A 746 15.34 0.25 -6.17
CA ASN A 746 14.47 -0.60 -5.36
C ASN A 746 13.63 -1.57 -6.22
N ASP A 747 12.97 -1.10 -7.29
CA ASP A 747 12.17 -1.96 -8.19
C ASP A 747 13.00 -3.10 -8.83
N THR A 748 14.24 -2.81 -9.23
CA THR A 748 15.16 -3.82 -9.78
C THR A 748 15.56 -4.82 -8.69
N ARG A 749 15.86 -4.33 -7.48
CA ARG A 749 16.16 -5.16 -6.32
C ARG A 749 14.99 -6.10 -6.02
N TRP A 750 13.76 -5.59 -5.94
CA TRP A 750 12.55 -6.41 -5.71
C TRP A 750 12.39 -7.51 -6.76
N SER A 751 12.62 -7.19 -8.03
CA SER A 751 12.58 -8.16 -9.13
C SER A 751 13.64 -9.26 -8.95
N MET A 752 14.86 -8.89 -8.56
CA MET A 752 15.92 -9.85 -8.26
C MET A 752 15.59 -10.71 -7.02
N VAL A 753 14.93 -10.15 -6.00
CA VAL A 753 14.48 -10.92 -4.82
C VAL A 753 13.44 -11.98 -5.21
N ALA A 754 12.47 -11.62 -6.05
CA ALA A 754 11.48 -12.58 -6.56
C ALA A 754 12.17 -13.73 -7.33
N GLY A 755 13.15 -13.41 -8.17
CA GLY A 755 13.96 -14.40 -8.88
C GLY A 755 14.82 -15.24 -7.94
N PHE A 756 15.46 -14.61 -6.94
CA PHE A 756 16.29 -15.28 -5.94
C PHE A 756 15.47 -16.39 -5.27
N TRP A 757 14.29 -16.10 -4.72
CA TRP A 757 13.48 -17.10 -4.03
C TRP A 757 12.74 -18.11 -4.92
N ALA A 758 12.81 -17.98 -6.26
CA ALA A 758 11.98 -18.73 -7.18
C ALA A 758 12.11 -20.26 -7.06
N GLN A 759 13.27 -20.80 -6.63
CA GLN A 759 13.45 -22.26 -6.41
C GLN A 759 13.38 -22.70 -4.94
N ALA A 760 13.14 -21.81 -3.99
CA ALA A 760 13.21 -22.14 -2.55
C ALA A 760 12.35 -23.35 -2.14
N ARG A 761 11.31 -23.66 -2.91
CA ARG A 761 10.38 -24.76 -2.65
C ARG A 761 10.79 -26.11 -3.22
N VAL A 762 11.63 -26.10 -4.26
CA VAL A 762 12.07 -27.31 -4.96
C VAL A 762 13.51 -27.67 -4.62
N THR A 763 14.34 -26.68 -4.29
CA THR A 763 15.75 -26.82 -3.89
C THR A 763 16.08 -25.92 -2.70
N PRO A 764 15.41 -26.08 -1.54
CA PRO A 764 15.64 -25.26 -0.34
C PRO A 764 17.10 -25.26 0.14
N GLU A 765 17.84 -26.33 -0.12
CA GLU A 765 19.25 -26.50 0.24
C GLU A 765 20.18 -25.45 -0.39
N LEU A 766 19.80 -24.88 -1.55
CA LEU A 766 20.57 -23.80 -2.19
C LEU A 766 20.57 -22.50 -1.36
N TYR A 767 19.61 -22.34 -0.44
CA TYR A 767 19.37 -21.09 0.27
C TYR A 767 19.90 -21.11 1.72
N ILE A 768 20.16 -22.30 2.27
CA ILE A 768 20.65 -22.49 3.64
C ILE A 768 21.93 -21.68 3.91
N PRO A 769 22.93 -21.61 3.01
CA PRO A 769 24.17 -20.87 3.27
C PRO A 769 23.99 -19.36 3.53
N PHE A 770 22.86 -18.78 3.11
CA PHE A 770 22.61 -17.34 3.25
C PHE A 770 21.93 -16.96 4.57
N VAL A 771 21.43 -17.95 5.34
CA VAL A 771 20.70 -17.68 6.59
C VAL A 771 21.61 -17.02 7.63
N GLU A 772 22.84 -17.49 7.79
CA GLU A 772 23.81 -16.89 8.72
C GLU A 772 24.16 -15.46 8.29
N ASP A 773 24.45 -15.28 7.00
CA ASP A 773 24.84 -13.98 6.44
C ASP A 773 23.71 -12.93 6.52
N TYR A 774 22.45 -13.37 6.37
CA TYR A 774 21.28 -12.53 6.59
C TYR A 774 21.31 -11.88 7.97
N PHE A 775 21.33 -12.71 9.02
CA PHE A 775 21.28 -12.23 10.40
C PHE A 775 22.51 -11.40 10.76
N SER A 776 23.72 -11.76 10.27
CA SER A 776 24.91 -10.96 10.52
C SER A 776 24.93 -9.61 9.80
N SER A 777 24.13 -9.44 8.74
CA SER A 777 24.09 -8.21 7.93
C SER A 777 23.01 -7.20 8.36
N LEU A 778 22.08 -7.58 9.25
CA LEU A 778 20.90 -6.76 9.57
C LEU A 778 21.23 -5.36 10.10
N GLU A 779 22.23 -5.24 11.00
CA GLU A 779 22.60 -3.94 11.56
C GLU A 779 23.20 -3.00 10.50
N SER A 780 24.08 -3.51 9.64
CA SER A 780 24.70 -2.71 8.57
C SER A 780 23.66 -2.32 7.53
N VAL A 781 22.78 -3.26 7.14
CA VAL A 781 21.68 -2.97 6.20
C VAL A 781 20.81 -1.83 6.73
N TRP A 782 20.43 -1.88 8.02
CA TRP A 782 19.61 -0.84 8.62
C TRP A 782 20.32 0.51 8.78
N ALA A 783 21.62 0.50 9.07
CA ALA A 783 22.39 1.72 9.34
C ALA A 783 22.83 2.46 8.06
N GLU A 784 23.05 1.73 6.97
CA GLU A 784 23.69 2.26 5.75
C GLU A 784 22.70 2.64 4.65
N ASN A 785 21.45 2.19 4.73
CA ASN A 785 20.43 2.44 3.73
C ASN A 785 19.38 3.45 4.21
N THR A 786 18.64 4.04 3.26
CA THR A 786 17.43 4.78 3.59
C THR A 786 16.36 3.83 4.12
N PHE A 787 15.31 4.38 4.76
CA PHE A 787 14.33 3.58 5.48
C PHE A 787 13.68 2.52 4.57
N HIS A 788 13.14 2.92 3.43
CA HIS A 788 12.44 1.99 2.53
C HIS A 788 13.36 0.88 1.99
N THR A 789 14.57 1.24 1.56
CA THR A 789 15.54 0.24 1.09
C THR A 789 15.92 -0.73 2.22
N ALA A 790 16.14 -0.25 3.44
CA ALA A 790 16.44 -1.10 4.60
C ALA A 790 15.26 -2.02 4.96
N GLU A 791 14.04 -1.47 5.04
CA GLU A 791 12.81 -2.20 5.33
C GLU A 791 12.59 -3.33 4.32
N ASP A 792 12.70 -3.03 3.03
CA ASP A 792 12.55 -4.00 1.95
C ASP A 792 13.58 -5.12 2.04
N MET A 793 14.85 -4.77 2.27
CA MET A 793 15.92 -5.77 2.40
C MET A 793 15.68 -6.67 3.60
N VAL A 794 15.32 -6.12 4.76
CA VAL A 794 15.03 -6.91 5.97
C VAL A 794 13.81 -7.80 5.73
N THR A 795 12.73 -7.28 5.16
CA THR A 795 11.46 -7.98 4.99
C THR A 795 11.52 -9.04 3.90
N LEU A 796 11.98 -8.67 2.71
CA LEU A 796 11.95 -9.51 1.51
C LEU A 796 13.09 -10.55 1.48
N MET A 797 14.20 -10.29 2.17
CA MET A 797 15.30 -11.26 2.31
C MET A 797 15.20 -12.13 3.57
N PHE A 798 14.21 -11.91 4.44
CA PHE A 798 13.97 -12.82 5.54
C PHE A 798 13.69 -14.24 4.98
N PRO A 799 14.40 -15.29 5.44
CA PRO A 799 14.41 -16.61 4.80
C PRO A 799 13.14 -17.45 5.00
N SER A 800 11.96 -16.83 5.10
CA SER A 800 10.68 -17.53 5.28
C SER A 800 10.36 -18.51 4.14
N ALA A 801 10.91 -18.30 2.95
CA ALA A 801 10.68 -19.18 1.80
C ALA A 801 11.19 -20.62 2.00
N ILE A 802 12.12 -20.84 2.93
CA ILE A 802 12.61 -22.18 3.31
C ILE A 802 12.03 -22.70 4.64
N ALA A 803 11.14 -21.93 5.29
CA ALA A 803 10.50 -22.32 6.53
C ALA A 803 9.62 -23.57 6.34
N GLY A 804 9.94 -24.65 7.05
CA GLY A 804 9.27 -25.94 6.89
C GLY A 804 9.59 -26.65 5.58
N TYR A 805 10.53 -26.16 4.77
CA TYR A 805 11.11 -26.87 3.62
C TYR A 805 12.47 -27.51 3.93
N SER A 806 13.19 -26.94 4.90
CA SER A 806 14.41 -27.52 5.45
C SER A 806 14.29 -27.67 6.97
N THR A 807 14.79 -28.78 7.50
CA THR A 807 14.94 -29.00 8.95
C THR A 807 16.34 -28.63 9.46
N GLU A 808 17.23 -28.16 8.57
CA GLU A 808 18.61 -27.82 8.94
C GLU A 808 18.72 -26.48 9.68
N VAL A 809 17.74 -25.61 9.51
CA VAL A 809 17.69 -24.27 10.12
C VAL A 809 16.39 -24.06 10.87
N ASP A 810 16.50 -23.50 12.08
CA ASP A 810 15.36 -23.06 12.88
C ASP A 810 15.33 -21.52 12.85
N LEU A 811 14.54 -20.97 11.91
CA LEU A 811 14.46 -19.54 11.69
C LEU A 811 13.85 -18.79 12.88
N VAL A 812 12.93 -19.43 13.61
CA VAL A 812 12.28 -18.83 14.79
C VAL A 812 13.30 -18.73 15.92
N ALA A 813 14.05 -19.80 16.18
CA ALA A 813 15.09 -19.79 17.21
C ALA A 813 16.21 -18.80 16.87
N LEU A 814 16.68 -18.77 15.62
CA LEU A 814 17.73 -17.86 15.17
C LEU A 814 17.30 -16.39 15.28
N GLY A 815 16.10 -16.05 14.81
CA GLY A 815 15.58 -14.69 14.91
C GLY A 815 15.41 -14.22 16.36
N ASN A 816 14.85 -15.07 17.23
CA ASN A 816 14.70 -14.75 18.65
C ASN A 816 16.05 -14.60 19.37
N ALA A 817 17.03 -15.46 19.04
CA ALA A 817 18.38 -15.35 19.59
C ALA A 817 19.04 -14.04 19.14
N TRP A 818 18.94 -13.70 17.85
CA TRP A 818 19.47 -12.45 17.32
C TRP A 818 18.87 -11.22 18.03
N ILE A 819 17.55 -11.17 18.21
CA ILE A 819 16.87 -10.08 18.94
C ILE A 819 17.37 -9.97 20.38
N ALA A 820 17.59 -11.10 21.07
CA ALA A 820 18.06 -11.11 22.45
C ALA A 820 19.52 -10.65 22.60
N GLU A 821 20.35 -10.92 21.59
CA GLU A 821 21.77 -10.57 21.55
C GLU A 821 22.02 -9.10 21.16
N HIS A 822 21.05 -8.44 20.53
CA HIS A 822 21.17 -7.08 20.00
C HIS A 822 20.12 -6.12 20.60
N PRO A 823 20.13 -5.84 21.93
CA PRO A 823 19.11 -5.04 22.59
C PRO A 823 19.14 -3.54 22.25
N ASP A 824 20.26 -3.05 21.71
CA ASP A 824 20.51 -1.63 21.45
C ASP A 824 20.19 -1.20 20.00
N VAL A 825 19.73 -2.11 19.13
CA VAL A 825 19.38 -1.80 17.74
C VAL A 825 18.02 -1.07 17.64
N SER A 826 17.77 -0.50 16.47
CA SER A 826 16.52 0.22 16.17
C SER A 826 15.28 -0.62 16.51
N GLN A 827 14.32 -0.01 17.22
CA GLN A 827 13.06 -0.67 17.54
C GLN A 827 12.21 -0.97 16.30
N ALA A 828 12.34 -0.17 15.24
CA ALA A 828 11.74 -0.42 13.94
C ALA A 828 12.28 -1.73 13.32
N LEU A 829 13.60 -1.95 13.36
CA LEU A 829 14.21 -3.21 12.91
C LEU A 829 13.72 -4.41 13.73
N ILE A 830 13.70 -4.29 15.06
CA ILE A 830 13.19 -5.34 15.95
C ILE A 830 11.72 -5.66 15.65
N ARG A 831 10.89 -4.64 15.39
CA ARG A 831 9.48 -4.81 15.01
C ARG A 831 9.37 -5.68 13.76
N ILE A 832 10.04 -5.31 12.66
CA ILE A 832 9.98 -6.05 11.40
C ILE A 832 10.41 -7.51 11.60
N LEU A 833 11.50 -7.76 12.35
CA LEU A 833 11.96 -9.13 12.62
C LEU A 833 10.94 -9.94 13.43
N ARG A 834 10.31 -9.34 14.45
CA ARG A 834 9.24 -10.02 15.22
C ARG A 834 8.05 -10.39 14.33
N GLU A 835 7.67 -9.52 13.41
CA GLU A 835 6.61 -9.80 12.44
C GLU A 835 6.98 -10.97 11.54
N ARG A 836 8.20 -10.98 10.99
CA ARG A 836 8.69 -12.09 10.15
C ARG A 836 8.77 -13.42 10.91
N ILE A 837 9.21 -13.39 12.16
CA ILE A 837 9.23 -14.57 13.05
C ILE A 837 7.80 -15.09 13.27
N SER A 838 6.86 -14.20 13.61
CA SER A 838 5.45 -14.57 13.83
C SER A 838 4.79 -15.16 12.58
N VAL A 839 5.13 -14.62 11.39
CA VAL A 839 4.70 -15.22 10.12
C VAL A 839 5.21 -16.65 10.01
N VAL A 840 6.48 -16.92 10.29
CA VAL A 840 7.04 -18.28 10.25
C VAL A 840 6.38 -19.21 11.28
N GLU A 841 6.16 -18.75 12.52
CA GLU A 841 5.46 -19.54 13.55
C GLU A 841 4.06 -19.96 13.07
N ARG A 842 3.31 -19.04 12.48
CA ARG A 842 1.99 -19.31 11.91
C ARG A 842 2.08 -20.29 10.73
N MET A 843 3.07 -20.14 9.85
CA MET A 843 3.29 -21.07 8.75
C MET A 843 3.49 -22.50 9.28
N LEU A 844 4.36 -22.68 10.28
CA LEU A 844 4.64 -23.99 10.87
C LEU A 844 3.41 -24.58 11.58
N ALA A 845 2.62 -23.75 12.26
CA ALA A 845 1.36 -24.18 12.89
C ALA A 845 0.34 -24.65 11.85
N ALA A 846 0.16 -23.92 10.74
CA ALA A 846 -0.74 -24.31 9.66
C ALA A 846 -0.28 -25.59 8.95
N GLN A 847 1.04 -25.75 8.73
CA GLN A 847 1.62 -26.99 8.20
C GLN A 847 1.35 -28.19 9.10
N ALA A 848 1.40 -28.02 10.42
CA ALA A 848 1.08 -29.08 11.37
C ALA A 848 -0.42 -29.42 11.41
N ALA A 849 -1.29 -28.48 11.04
CA ALA A 849 -2.75 -28.67 10.97
C ALA A 849 -3.23 -29.31 9.64
N ASP A 850 -2.38 -29.34 8.60
CA ASP A 850 -2.69 -29.98 7.31
C ASP A 850 -2.47 -31.51 7.36
N VAL A 851 -3.31 -32.20 8.14
CA VAL A 851 -3.32 -33.66 8.35
C VAL A 851 -4.41 -34.40 7.59
#